data_AF-A0A9W7VZD0-F1
#
_entry.id   AF-A0A9W7VZD0-F1
#
_cell.length_a   1.000
_cell.length_b   1.000
_cell.length_c   1.000
_cell.angle_alpha   90.00
_cell.angle_beta   90.00
_cell.angle_gamma   90.00
#
_symmetry.space_group_name_H-M   'P 1'
#
loop_
_entity.id
_entity.type
_entity.pdbx_description
1 polymer ?
#
loop_
_entity_poly.entity_id
_entity_poly.type
_entity_poly.pdbx_seq_one_letter_code
_entity_poly.pdbx_strand_id
1 'polypeptide(L)'
;MVTTFIAAYIAASAGTTALAQKQQPLLQDHSEHRSYMLNFSSPSPLIFHSTFGLLQQWPNTFFTNGHTIAPCTIAKNTNLYHARGDGSPPPSPEWFAFDPAMSYFIAGAMPDSHMLTYRTTRDVPCIYFDGTSASLMPDGSMYSQMLLLHNSSASFADQPAFSPPPGSGNGSHDRPRWNPLEAEYDRATGLCDYVREKGLGGLGWGYEGIVRMNAGFEVIWCNFSSPSAKLVSWLNTSAPPLDGADTSRRPWVASSNRHGDPDPDPYHDPYAPARPPRAPSHGGGPAQWPGINSPFRSYSYYDWFHIATQRYGFVGGVPGRGEARARLDSCHLFTFYDPALLDQEHARVAQEAQLYNLTNGHWSPGSDDVDRREALKKLGRRRRDQMPRNISVEDGHVMAGAVEARLRAALHPQSSPCTGIDWTLATQEILTFYASPLQHLSLLTSTEGLGARNSSETRIAIAQARSVLHALWLPFYEYPISLERPELDLDPRTAEARAALHRCQTQSELFDPEHLSASETVTYGALAEVLTALCSTLLPIFLETERLWLTNFNNVSADLPPMGAPVMRTAIAVLQRQHEALGGLVAWLGWADQWTACTPGCGLGETCYIPIWPTMGVAGPGGYRRGRRDAHQTDDDDPAYYPPRRGGGGPGRSREDLNELLWEPTCVKAEHYPPT
;
A
#
# COMPACT_ATOMS: atom_id res chain seq x y z
N MET A 1 -64.03 25.97 -38.22
CA MET A 1 -64.96 26.29 -37.11
C MET A 1 -65.08 25.06 -36.25
N VAL A 2 -64.57 25.13 -35.02
CA VAL A 2 -64.91 24.38 -33.79
C VAL A 2 -63.67 24.45 -32.89
N THR A 3 -63.74 25.39 -31.96
CA THR A 3 -63.04 25.50 -30.67
C THR A 3 -63.30 24.22 -29.83
N THR A 4 -62.48 23.77 -28.89
CA THR A 4 -62.32 24.35 -27.52
C THR A 4 -61.23 23.60 -26.72
N PHE A 5 -60.57 24.33 -25.79
CA PHE A 5 -59.72 23.92 -24.65
C PHE A 5 -58.25 23.49 -24.86
N ILE A 6 -57.35 24.49 -24.80
CA ILE A 6 -55.96 24.38 -24.33
C ILE A 6 -55.79 25.40 -23.20
N ALA A 7 -55.53 24.95 -21.97
CA ALA A 7 -55.04 25.77 -20.86
C ALA A 7 -54.38 24.86 -19.79
N ALA A 8 -53.31 25.38 -19.18
CA ALA A 8 -52.48 24.82 -18.10
C ALA A 8 -51.34 23.85 -18.48
N TYR A 9 -50.23 24.44 -18.98
CA TYR A 9 -48.87 23.87 -18.82
C TYR A 9 -47.90 25.03 -18.50
N ILE A 10 -47.95 25.52 -17.26
CA ILE A 10 -46.89 26.33 -16.64
C ILE A 10 -46.86 25.94 -15.15
N ALA A 11 -45.65 25.72 -14.64
CA ALA A 11 -45.26 25.45 -13.24
C ALA A 11 -45.14 23.97 -12.81
N ALA A 12 -43.92 23.42 -12.94
CA ALA A 12 -43.15 22.82 -11.84
C ALA A 12 -41.80 22.27 -12.36
N SER A 13 -40.90 23.17 -12.73
CA SER A 13 -39.49 22.84 -13.00
C SER A 13 -38.59 23.89 -12.37
N ALA A 14 -38.39 23.77 -11.05
CA ALA A 14 -37.34 24.46 -10.31
C ALA A 14 -37.25 23.82 -8.92
N GLY A 15 -36.24 22.99 -8.67
CA GLY A 15 -36.09 22.32 -7.38
C GLY A 15 -34.96 21.30 -7.29
N THR A 16 -33.84 21.52 -7.99
CA THR A 16 -32.55 20.91 -7.63
C THR A 16 -31.60 22.04 -7.32
N THR A 17 -31.46 22.34 -6.04
CA THR A 17 -30.38 23.19 -5.53
C THR A 17 -29.07 22.45 -5.77
N ALA A 18 -28.44 22.72 -6.92
CA ALA A 18 -27.03 22.48 -7.09
C ALA A 18 -26.30 23.28 -6.01
N LEU A 19 -25.77 22.59 -5.00
CA LEU A 19 -24.77 23.15 -4.10
C LEU A 19 -23.57 23.48 -4.97
N ALA A 20 -23.49 24.75 -5.39
CA ALA A 20 -22.32 25.31 -6.05
C ALA A 20 -21.14 25.15 -5.09
N GLN A 21 -20.35 24.10 -5.33
CA GLN A 21 -19.06 23.89 -4.72
C GLN A 21 -18.24 25.14 -5.04
N LYS A 22 -17.90 25.89 -4.00
CA LYS A 22 -17.10 27.10 -4.11
C LYS A 22 -15.71 26.66 -4.57
N GLN A 23 -15.50 26.62 -5.89
CA GLN A 23 -14.18 26.45 -6.50
C GLN A 23 -13.26 27.49 -5.87
N GLN A 24 -12.33 27.04 -5.04
CA GLN A 24 -11.19 27.86 -4.68
C GLN A 24 -10.36 28.01 -5.96
N PRO A 25 -10.06 29.24 -6.41
CA PRO A 25 -9.22 29.43 -7.58
C PRO A 25 -7.83 28.84 -7.27
N LEU A 26 -7.43 27.83 -8.04
CA LEU A 26 -6.18 27.06 -7.86
C LEU A 26 -4.89 27.88 -8.12
N LEU A 27 -5.00 29.16 -8.47
CA LEU A 27 -3.87 30.06 -8.68
C LEU A 27 -4.24 31.46 -8.19
N GLN A 28 -4.21 31.68 -6.88
CA GLN A 28 -4.15 33.04 -6.34
C GLN A 28 -2.69 33.41 -6.07
N ASP A 29 -2.19 34.31 -6.91
CA ASP A 29 -0.92 35.02 -6.76
C ASP A 29 -0.91 35.77 -5.42
N HIS A 30 -0.29 35.15 -4.41
CA HIS A 30 0.07 35.81 -3.17
C HIS A 30 1.58 35.93 -3.09
N SER A 31 2.07 37.04 -3.65
CA SER A 31 3.38 37.59 -3.40
C SER A 31 3.53 37.90 -1.90
N GLU A 32 4.14 36.99 -1.15
CA GLU A 32 4.94 37.26 0.06
C GLU A 32 5.53 35.94 0.54
N HIS A 33 6.84 35.95 0.82
CA HIS A 33 7.66 34.80 1.22
C HIS A 33 7.12 34.13 2.50
N ARG A 34 6.11 33.27 2.39
CA ARG A 34 6.01 32.10 3.27
C ARG A 34 6.83 31.01 2.62
N SER A 35 7.80 30.45 3.36
CA SER A 35 8.24 29.08 3.09
C SER A 35 7.00 28.27 2.79
N TYR A 36 6.90 27.64 1.61
CA TYR A 36 5.76 26.80 1.29
C TYR A 36 5.65 25.77 2.42
N MET A 37 4.63 25.97 3.27
CA MET A 37 4.55 25.25 4.53
C MET A 37 3.79 23.97 4.25
N LEU A 38 4.48 22.84 4.39
CA LEU A 38 3.93 21.53 4.12
C LEU A 38 2.70 21.30 5.02
N ASN A 39 1.55 21.04 4.41
CA ASN A 39 0.32 20.70 5.10
C ASN A 39 0.25 19.17 5.24
N PHE A 40 0.64 18.65 6.40
CA PHE A 40 0.63 17.22 6.72
C PHE A 40 -0.78 16.62 6.81
N SER A 41 -1.81 17.45 6.94
CA SER A 41 -3.21 16.99 6.88
C SER A 41 -3.72 16.84 5.45
N SER A 42 -3.00 17.30 4.43
CA SER A 42 -3.40 17.14 3.03
C SER A 42 -3.52 15.65 2.63
N PRO A 43 -4.61 15.25 1.95
CA PRO A 43 -4.76 13.91 1.42
C PRO A 43 -3.92 13.67 0.15
N SER A 44 -3.46 14.73 -0.52
CA SER A 44 -2.74 14.66 -1.80
C SER A 44 -1.52 13.72 -1.82
N PRO A 45 -0.55 13.78 -0.88
CA PRO A 45 0.56 12.83 -0.87
C PRO A 45 0.09 11.37 -0.64
N LEU A 46 -1.04 11.17 0.05
CA LEU A 46 -1.63 9.85 0.28
C LEU A 46 -2.27 9.30 -1.00
N ILE A 47 -3.05 10.13 -1.73
CA ILE A 47 -3.65 9.80 -3.02
C ILE A 47 -2.57 9.50 -4.07
N PHE A 48 -1.56 10.35 -4.16
CA PHE A 48 -0.42 10.18 -5.07
C PHE A 48 0.25 8.82 -4.82
N HIS A 49 0.61 8.55 -3.57
CA HIS A 49 1.28 7.30 -3.21
C HIS A 49 0.37 6.07 -3.42
N SER A 50 -0.93 6.17 -3.08
CA SER A 50 -1.91 5.10 -3.31
C SER A 50 -2.04 4.77 -4.80
N THR A 51 -2.01 5.79 -5.67
CA THR A 51 -2.10 5.64 -7.14
C THR A 51 -0.85 4.95 -7.70
N PHE A 52 0.34 5.35 -7.25
CA PHE A 52 1.60 4.70 -7.61
C PHE A 52 1.62 3.22 -7.18
N GLY A 53 1.09 2.92 -5.99
CA GLY A 53 1.14 1.58 -5.41
C GLY A 53 0.19 0.55 -6.04
N LEU A 54 -0.67 0.94 -6.99
CA LEU A 54 -1.66 0.03 -7.57
C LEU A 54 -0.99 -1.12 -8.34
N LEU A 55 -1.46 -2.35 -8.09
CA LEU A 55 -0.92 -3.61 -8.64
C LEU A 55 0.56 -3.90 -8.32
N GLN A 56 1.15 -3.22 -7.34
CA GLN A 56 2.53 -3.46 -6.88
C GLN A 56 2.55 -4.24 -5.55
N GLN A 57 3.45 -5.21 -5.35
CA GLN A 57 3.52 -5.92 -4.06
C GLN A 57 4.19 -5.09 -2.97
N TRP A 58 5.32 -4.47 -3.29
CA TRP A 58 6.18 -3.81 -2.32
C TRP A 58 5.48 -2.68 -1.54
N PRO A 59 4.96 -1.62 -2.19
CA PRO A 59 4.24 -0.54 -1.49
C PRO A 59 3.00 -1.06 -0.74
N ASN A 60 2.25 -2.01 -1.32
CA ASN A 60 1.06 -2.56 -0.67
C ASN A 60 1.40 -3.42 0.56
N THR A 61 2.63 -3.95 0.68
CA THR A 61 3.07 -4.69 1.88
C THR A 61 3.47 -3.73 3.02
N PHE A 62 4.11 -2.61 2.69
CA PHE A 62 4.39 -1.54 3.67
C PHE A 62 3.12 -0.87 4.17
N PHE A 63 2.16 -0.68 3.26
CA PHE A 63 0.92 0.02 3.51
C PHE A 63 -0.26 -0.91 3.21
N THR A 64 -0.53 -1.82 4.14
CA THR A 64 -1.47 -2.94 3.97
C THR A 64 -2.92 -2.51 3.81
N ASN A 65 -3.28 -1.34 4.33
CA ASN A 65 -4.62 -0.79 4.29
C ASN A 65 -4.90 -0.11 2.95
N GLY A 66 -5.63 -0.81 2.09
CA GLY A 66 -6.06 -0.29 0.79
C GLY A 66 -7.04 0.87 0.92
N HIS A 67 -6.82 1.93 0.12
CA HIS A 67 -7.66 3.12 0.04
C HIS A 67 -8.12 3.42 -1.39
N THR A 68 -7.93 2.50 -2.35
CA THR A 68 -8.31 2.69 -3.75
C THR A 68 -9.05 1.45 -4.29
N ILE A 69 -10.18 1.70 -4.95
CA ILE A 69 -10.92 0.71 -5.72
C ILE A 69 -10.83 1.12 -7.19
N ALA A 70 -10.37 0.23 -8.05
CA ALA A 70 -10.11 0.53 -9.44
C ALA A 70 -10.75 -0.50 -10.37
N PRO A 71 -11.39 -0.07 -11.47
CA PRO A 71 -11.63 -0.97 -12.59
C PRO A 71 -10.30 -1.45 -13.18
N CYS A 72 -10.26 -2.71 -13.60
CA CYS A 72 -9.13 -3.29 -14.31
C CYS A 72 -9.62 -4.19 -15.44
N THR A 73 -8.70 -4.67 -16.27
CA THR A 73 -8.97 -5.65 -17.32
C THR A 73 -7.88 -6.71 -17.33
N ILE A 74 -8.27 -7.98 -17.22
CA ILE A 74 -7.38 -9.11 -17.50
C ILE A 74 -7.38 -9.35 -19.00
N ALA A 75 -6.22 -9.23 -19.64
CA ALA A 75 -6.11 -9.34 -21.08
C ALA A 75 -6.54 -10.74 -21.59
N LYS A 76 -7.09 -10.79 -22.81
CA LYS A 76 -7.32 -12.04 -23.55
C LYS A 76 -6.03 -12.87 -23.63
N ASN A 77 -6.19 -14.20 -23.64
CA ASN A 77 -5.09 -15.16 -23.75
C ASN A 77 -4.15 -15.15 -22.53
N THR A 78 -4.66 -14.77 -21.36
CA THR A 78 -3.96 -14.85 -20.07
C THR A 78 -4.26 -16.20 -19.42
N ASN A 79 -3.23 -16.91 -18.97
CA ASN A 79 -3.41 -18.13 -18.17
C ASN A 79 -3.72 -17.75 -16.72
N LEU A 80 -4.70 -18.45 -16.14
CA LEU A 80 -5.12 -18.38 -14.76
C LEU A 80 -5.09 -19.79 -14.17
N TYR A 81 -4.65 -19.92 -12.92
CA TYR A 81 -4.33 -21.20 -12.31
C TYR A 81 -5.17 -21.45 -11.06
N HIS A 82 -5.73 -22.64 -10.94
CA HIS A 82 -6.48 -23.07 -9.78
C HIS A 82 -6.00 -24.45 -9.36
N ALA A 83 -5.27 -24.51 -8.25
CA ALA A 83 -4.86 -25.75 -7.63
C ALA A 83 -5.89 -26.19 -6.58
N ARG A 84 -6.05 -27.50 -6.42
CA ARG A 84 -7.01 -28.07 -5.46
C ARG A 84 -6.60 -29.45 -5.01
N GLY A 85 -7.11 -29.85 -3.85
CA GLY A 85 -6.83 -31.13 -3.21
C GLY A 85 -7.73 -32.30 -3.64
N ASP A 86 -8.46 -32.17 -4.76
CA ASP A 86 -9.35 -33.20 -5.26
C ASP A 86 -9.58 -33.10 -6.79
N GLY A 87 -10.09 -34.17 -7.39
CA GLY A 87 -10.36 -34.27 -8.83
C GLY A 87 -11.71 -33.73 -9.32
N SER A 88 -12.40 -32.86 -8.57
CA SER A 88 -13.70 -32.29 -8.99
C SER A 88 -13.55 -30.93 -9.69
N PRO A 89 -14.58 -30.47 -10.45
CA PRO A 89 -14.60 -29.11 -11.01
C PRO A 89 -14.71 -28.03 -9.93
N PRO A 90 -14.11 -26.84 -10.11
CA PRO A 90 -14.21 -25.76 -9.11
C PRO A 90 -15.66 -25.29 -8.91
N PRO A 91 -16.06 -24.98 -7.66
CA PRO A 91 -17.35 -24.33 -7.40
C PRO A 91 -17.33 -22.86 -7.87
N SER A 92 -18.37 -22.10 -7.55
CA SER A 92 -18.42 -20.65 -7.85
C SER A 92 -19.12 -19.89 -6.73
N PRO A 93 -18.60 -18.73 -6.30
CA PRO A 93 -17.31 -18.16 -6.70
C PRO A 93 -16.12 -18.99 -6.17
N GLU A 94 -14.96 -18.84 -6.80
CA GLU A 94 -13.72 -19.55 -6.43
C GLU A 94 -12.49 -18.75 -6.93
N TRP A 95 -11.27 -19.05 -6.45
CA TRP A 95 -10.09 -18.23 -6.77
C TRP A 95 -9.26 -18.76 -7.94
N PHE A 96 -8.77 -17.85 -8.76
CA PHE A 96 -7.60 -18.04 -9.60
C PHE A 96 -6.38 -17.36 -8.97
N ALA A 97 -5.22 -17.97 -9.14
CA ALA A 97 -3.96 -17.27 -9.05
C ALA A 97 -3.47 -16.93 -10.46
N PHE A 98 -2.70 -15.84 -10.56
CA PHE A 98 -1.99 -15.58 -11.80
C PHE A 98 -0.72 -16.44 -11.94
N ASP A 99 -0.17 -16.99 -10.85
CA ASP A 99 1.00 -17.88 -10.89
C ASP A 99 0.66 -19.32 -10.53
N PRO A 100 1.19 -20.30 -11.29
CA PRO A 100 0.93 -21.71 -11.02
C PRO A 100 1.52 -22.18 -9.69
N ALA A 101 2.76 -21.75 -9.38
CA ALA A 101 3.42 -22.13 -8.15
C ALA A 101 2.72 -21.55 -6.92
N MET A 102 2.33 -20.27 -6.96
CA MET A 102 1.51 -19.67 -5.91
C MET A 102 0.21 -20.45 -5.72
N SER A 103 -0.54 -20.75 -6.80
CA SER A 103 -1.74 -21.57 -6.73
C SER A 103 -1.48 -22.93 -6.06
N TYR A 104 -0.41 -23.62 -6.49
CA TYR A 104 -0.02 -24.93 -6.00
C TYR A 104 0.32 -24.92 -4.51
N PHE A 105 1.09 -23.94 -4.03
CA PHE A 105 1.50 -23.89 -2.63
C PHE A 105 0.40 -23.38 -1.67
N ILE A 106 -0.65 -22.74 -2.19
CA ILE A 106 -1.84 -22.37 -1.42
C ILE A 106 -2.74 -23.59 -1.19
N ALA A 107 -3.09 -24.32 -2.26
CA ALA A 107 -4.19 -25.31 -2.20
C ALA A 107 -3.87 -26.68 -2.84
N GLY A 108 -2.70 -26.84 -3.49
CA GLY A 108 -2.34 -28.01 -4.31
C GLY A 108 -1.10 -28.78 -3.85
N ALA A 109 -0.57 -28.56 -2.66
CA ALA A 109 0.57 -29.33 -2.13
C ALA A 109 0.13 -30.48 -1.21
N MET A 110 -1.03 -31.09 -1.54
CA MET A 110 -1.71 -32.15 -0.81
C MET A 110 -1.40 -33.55 -1.41
N PRO A 111 -1.72 -34.65 -0.70
CA PRO A 111 -1.49 -36.00 -1.25
C PRO A 111 -2.25 -36.30 -2.54
N ASP A 112 -3.48 -35.79 -2.65
CA ASP A 112 -4.21 -35.69 -3.91
C ASP A 112 -4.18 -34.21 -4.31
N SER A 113 -3.62 -33.91 -5.48
CA SER A 113 -3.44 -32.54 -5.92
C SER A 113 -3.57 -32.40 -7.41
N HIS A 114 -4.37 -31.42 -7.80
CA HIS A 114 -4.67 -31.13 -9.19
C HIS A 114 -4.34 -29.68 -9.49
N MET A 115 -3.80 -29.46 -10.69
CA MET A 115 -3.58 -28.13 -11.25
C MET A 115 -4.48 -27.94 -12.46
N LEU A 116 -5.43 -27.01 -12.36
CA LEU A 116 -6.28 -26.60 -13.46
C LEU A 116 -5.75 -25.30 -14.02
N THR A 117 -5.52 -25.27 -15.34
CA THR A 117 -5.16 -24.05 -16.07
C THR A 117 -6.33 -23.61 -16.92
N TYR A 118 -6.82 -22.42 -16.63
CA TYR A 118 -7.81 -21.71 -17.44
C TYR A 118 -7.11 -20.66 -18.28
N ARG A 119 -7.74 -20.26 -19.38
CA ARG A 119 -7.27 -19.20 -20.24
C ARG A 119 -8.39 -18.25 -20.59
N THR A 120 -8.14 -16.95 -20.45
CA THR A 120 -9.11 -15.93 -20.82
C THR A 120 -9.36 -15.93 -22.33
N THR A 121 -10.62 -15.88 -22.74
CA THR A 121 -11.04 -15.94 -24.16
C THR A 121 -11.32 -14.57 -24.75
N ARG A 122 -11.45 -13.55 -23.89
CA ARG A 122 -11.64 -12.13 -24.18
C ARG A 122 -10.88 -11.28 -23.16
N ASP A 123 -10.84 -9.98 -23.38
CA ASP A 123 -10.49 -9.02 -22.33
C ASP A 123 -11.62 -9.03 -21.29
N VAL A 124 -11.27 -9.31 -20.03
CA VAL A 124 -12.24 -9.50 -18.96
C VAL A 124 -12.13 -8.35 -17.97
N PRO A 125 -13.14 -7.46 -17.88
CA PRO A 125 -13.20 -6.47 -16.83
C PRO A 125 -13.15 -7.11 -15.43
N CYS A 126 -12.41 -6.47 -14.53
CA CYS A 126 -12.25 -6.87 -13.15
C CYS A 126 -12.31 -5.65 -12.21
N ILE A 127 -12.55 -5.91 -10.93
CA ILE A 127 -12.50 -4.90 -9.87
C ILE A 127 -11.24 -5.17 -9.05
N TYR A 128 -10.38 -4.17 -8.85
CA TYR A 128 -9.18 -4.26 -8.04
C TYR A 128 -9.34 -3.50 -6.72
N PHE A 129 -8.93 -4.13 -5.63
CA PHE A 129 -8.77 -3.51 -4.31
C PHE A 129 -7.29 -3.44 -3.96
N ASP A 130 -6.76 -2.23 -3.74
CA ASP A 130 -5.35 -2.01 -3.36
C ASP A 130 -5.04 -2.45 -1.92
N GLY A 131 -3.80 -2.20 -1.48
CA GLY A 131 -3.28 -2.75 -0.23
C GLY A 131 -3.16 -4.27 -0.28
N THR A 132 -3.03 -4.91 0.88
CA THR A 132 -3.07 -6.37 0.99
C THR A 132 -4.50 -6.86 1.21
N SER A 133 -5.42 -6.52 0.31
CA SER A 133 -6.88 -6.76 0.44
C SER A 133 -7.32 -8.23 0.56
N ALA A 134 -6.42 -9.19 0.37
CA ALA A 134 -6.64 -10.62 0.61
C ALA A 134 -5.88 -11.17 1.84
N SER A 135 -5.19 -10.34 2.60
CA SER A 135 -4.47 -10.77 3.81
C SER A 135 -5.41 -10.95 4.99
N LEU A 136 -5.49 -12.17 5.53
CA LEU A 136 -6.25 -12.46 6.76
C LEU A 136 -5.49 -11.92 7.99
N MET A 137 -5.45 -10.59 8.14
CA MET A 137 -4.73 -9.89 9.18
C MET A 137 -5.64 -8.96 9.98
N PRO A 138 -5.39 -8.79 11.29
CA PRO A 138 -6.12 -7.85 12.15
C PRO A 138 -5.58 -6.41 12.03
N ASP A 139 -5.35 -5.93 10.80
CA ASP A 139 -4.63 -4.66 10.54
C ASP A 139 -5.41 -3.62 9.74
N GLY A 140 -6.59 -3.98 9.23
CA GLY A 140 -7.43 -3.09 8.42
C GLY A 140 -7.40 -3.40 6.92
N SER A 141 -6.56 -4.34 6.48
CA SER A 141 -6.31 -4.64 5.07
C SER A 141 -7.55 -5.00 4.25
N MET A 142 -8.61 -5.51 4.90
CA MET A 142 -9.87 -5.89 4.25
C MET A 142 -10.95 -4.81 4.26
N TYR A 143 -10.68 -3.61 4.78
CA TYR A 143 -11.75 -2.64 5.05
C TYR A 143 -12.38 -2.07 3.79
N SER A 144 -11.61 -1.82 2.73
CA SER A 144 -12.13 -1.25 1.48
C SER A 144 -13.24 -2.12 0.85
N GLN A 145 -13.05 -3.44 0.77
CA GLN A 145 -14.08 -4.36 0.30
C GLN A 145 -15.26 -4.48 1.27
N MET A 146 -15.03 -4.46 2.58
CA MET A 146 -16.11 -4.52 3.57
C MET A 146 -16.98 -3.25 3.53
N LEU A 147 -16.37 -2.09 3.34
CA LEU A 147 -17.08 -0.83 3.19
C LEU A 147 -17.96 -0.83 1.95
N LEU A 148 -17.45 -1.32 0.81
CA LEU A 148 -18.26 -1.46 -0.40
C LEU A 148 -19.49 -2.35 -0.17
N LEU A 149 -19.36 -3.40 0.63
CA LEU A 149 -20.46 -4.34 0.92
C LEU A 149 -21.47 -3.81 1.96
N HIS A 150 -21.03 -3.00 2.92
CA HIS A 150 -21.83 -2.65 4.10
C HIS A 150 -22.18 -1.17 4.27
N ASN A 151 -21.65 -0.29 3.42
CA ASN A 151 -21.88 1.17 3.41
C ASN A 151 -21.58 1.89 4.74
N SER A 152 -20.91 1.27 5.71
CA SER A 152 -20.43 1.96 6.92
C SER A 152 -19.41 1.11 7.65
N SER A 153 -18.42 1.76 8.27
CA SER A 153 -17.44 1.09 9.12
C SER A 153 -18.04 0.51 10.41
N ALA A 154 -19.21 0.99 10.85
CA ALA A 154 -19.90 0.48 12.03
C ALA A 154 -20.65 -0.85 11.78
N SER A 155 -20.85 -1.21 10.50
CA SER A 155 -21.69 -2.34 10.08
C SER A 155 -20.93 -3.67 10.00
N PHE A 156 -19.61 -3.67 10.20
CA PHE A 156 -18.78 -4.88 10.19
C PHE A 156 -17.77 -4.87 11.34
N ALA A 157 -17.20 -6.04 11.64
CA ALA A 157 -16.32 -6.21 12.79
C ALA A 157 -14.93 -5.58 12.55
N ASP A 158 -14.27 -5.16 13.63
CA ASP A 158 -12.91 -4.62 13.58
C ASP A 158 -11.87 -5.57 12.97
N GLN A 159 -12.18 -6.87 12.98
CA GLN A 159 -11.37 -7.93 12.40
C GLN A 159 -12.28 -8.80 11.52
N PRO A 160 -12.61 -8.38 10.30
CA PRO A 160 -13.61 -9.05 9.46
C PRO A 160 -13.21 -10.48 9.06
N ALA A 161 -11.92 -10.82 9.12
CA ALA A 161 -11.44 -12.19 8.95
C ALA A 161 -11.73 -13.09 10.17
N PHE A 162 -11.77 -12.54 11.38
CA PHE A 162 -11.70 -13.32 12.63
C PHE A 162 -12.86 -13.10 13.60
N SER A 163 -13.75 -12.16 13.31
CA SER A 163 -14.86 -11.79 14.18
C SER A 163 -16.17 -11.76 13.41
N PRO A 164 -17.27 -12.23 14.03
CA PRO A 164 -18.58 -12.19 13.41
C PRO A 164 -19.11 -10.76 13.30
N PRO A 165 -20.07 -10.49 12.40
CA PRO A 165 -20.66 -9.17 12.23
C PRO A 165 -21.25 -8.62 13.55
N PRO A 166 -21.20 -7.29 13.76
CA PRO A 166 -21.84 -6.62 14.89
C PRO A 166 -23.32 -6.98 14.99
N GLY A 167 -23.84 -7.16 16.20
CA GLY A 167 -25.26 -7.51 16.41
C GLY A 167 -25.60 -8.99 16.22
N SER A 168 -24.65 -9.83 15.77
CA SER A 168 -24.77 -11.28 15.89
C SER A 168 -24.69 -11.65 17.39
N GLY A 169 -25.83 -11.66 18.09
CA GLY A 169 -25.93 -11.70 19.56
C GLY A 169 -24.89 -12.53 20.34
N ASN A 170 -24.36 -11.96 21.43
CA ASN A 170 -23.50 -12.68 22.37
C ASN A 170 -24.34 -13.69 23.18
N GLY A 171 -24.08 -14.99 23.02
CA GLY A 171 -24.40 -15.95 24.08
C GLY A 171 -25.33 -17.12 23.79
N SER A 172 -25.30 -17.74 22.61
CA SER A 172 -25.72 -19.15 22.52
C SER A 172 -24.51 -20.07 22.51
N HIS A 173 -24.50 -21.07 23.40
CA HIS A 173 -23.48 -22.13 23.48
C HIS A 173 -23.43 -23.02 22.22
N ASP A 174 -24.34 -22.81 21.27
CA ASP A 174 -24.52 -23.59 20.04
C ASP A 174 -24.04 -22.89 18.75
N ARG A 175 -23.32 -21.76 18.83
CA ARG A 175 -22.77 -21.16 17.60
C ARG A 175 -21.62 -21.98 17.04
N PRO A 176 -21.60 -22.29 15.73
CA PRO A 176 -20.43 -22.83 15.06
C PRO A 176 -19.20 -21.95 15.34
N ARG A 177 -18.05 -22.59 15.53
CA ARG A 177 -16.77 -21.89 15.66
C ARG A 177 -16.53 -21.03 14.41
N TRP A 178 -16.31 -19.73 14.59
CA TRP A 178 -16.01 -18.81 13.48
C TRP A 178 -14.86 -19.33 12.63
N ASN A 179 -15.07 -19.42 11.32
CA ASN A 179 -14.10 -19.94 10.36
C ASN A 179 -13.66 -18.81 9.41
N PRO A 180 -12.39 -18.36 9.48
CA PRO A 180 -11.87 -17.31 8.59
C PRO A 180 -12.00 -17.63 7.10
N LEU A 181 -11.93 -18.91 6.73
CA LEU A 181 -12.08 -19.35 5.34
C LEU A 181 -13.53 -19.22 4.86
N GLU A 182 -14.50 -19.57 5.72
CA GLU A 182 -15.92 -19.36 5.42
C GLU A 182 -16.22 -17.88 5.27
N ALA A 183 -15.67 -17.04 6.14
CA ALA A 183 -15.79 -15.58 6.02
C ALA A 183 -15.18 -15.02 4.70
N GLU A 184 -14.12 -15.65 4.17
CA GLU A 184 -13.61 -15.29 2.83
C GLU A 184 -14.57 -15.68 1.71
N TYR A 185 -15.20 -16.86 1.78
CA TYR A 185 -16.25 -17.24 0.82
C TYR A 185 -17.48 -16.34 0.91
N ASP A 186 -17.89 -15.91 2.11
CA ASP A 186 -18.98 -14.95 2.30
C ASP A 186 -18.65 -13.61 1.64
N ARG A 187 -17.41 -13.11 1.81
CA ARG A 187 -16.94 -11.89 1.13
C ARG A 187 -16.92 -12.06 -0.38
N ALA A 188 -16.36 -13.16 -0.88
CA ALA A 188 -16.32 -13.45 -2.31
C ALA A 188 -17.72 -13.51 -2.93
N THR A 189 -18.65 -14.16 -2.25
CA THR A 189 -20.06 -14.24 -2.64
C THR A 189 -20.69 -12.85 -2.64
N GLY A 190 -20.52 -12.07 -1.57
CA GLY A 190 -21.05 -10.71 -1.47
C GLY A 190 -20.54 -9.78 -2.57
N LEU A 191 -19.26 -9.84 -2.94
CA LEU A 191 -18.71 -9.02 -4.01
C LEU A 191 -19.23 -9.44 -5.39
N CYS A 192 -19.38 -10.74 -5.63
CA CYS A 192 -19.97 -11.25 -6.88
C CYS A 192 -21.47 -10.95 -6.97
N ASP A 193 -22.18 -11.01 -5.86
CA ASP A 193 -23.58 -10.61 -5.75
C ASP A 193 -23.73 -9.10 -6.00
N TYR A 194 -22.85 -8.26 -5.45
CA TYR A 194 -22.81 -6.82 -5.75
C TYR A 194 -22.70 -6.57 -7.27
N VAL A 195 -21.76 -7.23 -7.95
CA VAL A 195 -21.60 -7.09 -9.41
C VAL A 195 -22.88 -7.47 -10.16
N ARG A 196 -23.51 -8.58 -9.78
CA ARG A 196 -24.76 -9.06 -10.39
C ARG A 196 -25.92 -8.11 -10.13
N GLU A 197 -26.15 -7.73 -8.88
CA GLU A 197 -27.29 -6.92 -8.43
C GLU A 197 -27.23 -5.49 -8.97
N LYS A 198 -26.02 -4.94 -9.14
CA LYS A 198 -25.81 -3.63 -9.76
C LYS A 198 -25.83 -3.65 -11.29
N GLY A 199 -25.99 -4.83 -11.89
CA GLY A 199 -25.98 -5.00 -13.35
C GLY A 199 -24.65 -4.56 -13.97
N LEU A 200 -23.54 -4.87 -13.30
CA LEU A 200 -22.18 -4.53 -13.71
C LEU A 200 -21.47 -5.70 -14.41
N GLY A 201 -22.03 -6.91 -14.36
CA GLY A 201 -21.49 -8.07 -15.06
C GLY A 201 -22.35 -9.31 -14.96
N GLY A 202 -21.92 -10.35 -15.66
CA GLY A 202 -22.57 -11.65 -15.71
C GLY A 202 -21.79 -12.61 -16.61
N LEU A 203 -22.41 -13.73 -16.98
CA LEU A 203 -21.75 -14.76 -17.80
C LEU A 203 -21.30 -14.19 -19.15
N GLY A 204 -19.99 -14.06 -19.33
CA GLY A 204 -19.38 -13.65 -20.60
C GLY A 204 -19.35 -12.15 -20.87
N TRP A 205 -19.73 -11.30 -19.92
CA TRP A 205 -19.74 -9.84 -20.10
C TRP A 205 -19.57 -9.08 -18.78
N GLY A 206 -19.08 -7.83 -18.88
CA GLY A 206 -18.89 -6.95 -17.72
C GLY A 206 -17.81 -7.46 -16.76
N TYR A 207 -17.93 -7.09 -15.48
CA TYR A 207 -17.00 -7.54 -14.44
C TYR A 207 -17.26 -9.00 -14.08
N GLU A 208 -16.24 -9.85 -14.18
CA GLU A 208 -16.35 -11.28 -13.84
C GLU A 208 -15.28 -11.75 -12.84
N GLY A 209 -14.30 -10.89 -12.57
CA GLY A 209 -13.19 -11.15 -11.65
C GLY A 209 -12.97 -10.01 -10.67
N ILE A 210 -12.47 -10.34 -9.47
CA ILE A 210 -12.07 -9.36 -8.46
C ILE A 210 -10.62 -9.64 -8.07
N VAL A 211 -9.74 -8.69 -8.39
CA VAL A 211 -8.30 -8.78 -8.11
C VAL A 211 -8.02 -8.26 -6.71
N ARG A 212 -7.26 -9.03 -5.93
CA ARG A 212 -6.81 -8.67 -4.58
C ARG A 212 -5.38 -9.12 -4.35
N MET A 213 -4.74 -8.60 -3.32
CA MET A 213 -3.35 -8.95 -2.99
C MET A 213 -3.21 -9.54 -1.59
N ASN A 214 -2.48 -10.65 -1.49
CA ASN A 214 -1.93 -11.19 -0.24
C ASN A 214 -0.39 -11.05 -0.27
N ALA A 215 0.37 -12.14 -0.21
CA ALA A 215 1.74 -12.14 -0.66
C ALA A 215 1.83 -11.87 -2.17
N GLY A 216 0.97 -12.47 -2.99
CA GLY A 216 0.87 -12.18 -4.43
C GLY A 216 -0.54 -11.76 -4.82
N PHE A 217 -0.83 -11.71 -6.13
CA PHE A 217 -2.15 -11.35 -6.62
C PHE A 217 -3.02 -12.58 -6.87
N GLU A 218 -4.27 -12.50 -6.44
CA GLU A 218 -5.33 -13.48 -6.67
C GLU A 218 -6.53 -12.84 -7.37
N VAL A 219 -7.37 -13.66 -7.99
CA VAL A 219 -8.61 -13.25 -8.63
C VAL A 219 -9.75 -14.09 -8.09
N ILE A 220 -10.69 -13.49 -7.37
CA ILE A 220 -11.99 -14.13 -7.13
C ILE A 220 -12.70 -14.15 -8.47
N TRP A 221 -13.10 -15.31 -8.94
CA TRP A 221 -13.85 -15.47 -10.17
C TRP A 221 -15.30 -15.84 -9.86
N CYS A 222 -16.23 -15.00 -10.32
CA CYS A 222 -17.61 -15.11 -9.87
C CYS A 222 -18.36 -16.32 -10.41
N ASN A 223 -18.01 -16.80 -11.62
CA ASN A 223 -18.64 -17.97 -12.20
C ASN A 223 -17.70 -18.73 -13.14
N PHE A 224 -17.27 -19.93 -12.72
CA PHE A 224 -16.36 -20.80 -13.49
C PHE A 224 -17.00 -21.44 -14.72
N SER A 225 -18.33 -21.34 -14.88
CA SER A 225 -19.02 -21.71 -16.12
C SER A 225 -19.01 -20.58 -17.17
N SER A 226 -18.47 -19.41 -16.84
CA SER A 226 -18.36 -18.31 -17.79
C SER A 226 -17.54 -18.70 -19.02
N PRO A 227 -17.99 -18.35 -20.24
CA PRO A 227 -17.20 -18.56 -21.45
C PRO A 227 -15.93 -17.68 -21.49
N SER A 228 -15.81 -16.70 -20.60
CA SER A 228 -14.65 -15.79 -20.52
C SER A 228 -13.38 -16.49 -20.03
N ALA A 229 -13.48 -17.60 -19.28
CA ALA A 229 -12.34 -18.40 -18.84
C ALA A 229 -12.52 -19.87 -19.27
N LYS A 230 -11.73 -20.32 -20.25
CA LYS A 230 -11.81 -21.69 -20.76
C LYS A 230 -10.77 -22.57 -20.10
N LEU A 231 -11.18 -23.74 -19.58
CA LEU A 231 -10.26 -24.77 -19.11
C LEU A 231 -9.42 -25.29 -20.30
N VAL A 232 -8.09 -25.19 -20.19
CA VAL A 232 -7.15 -25.64 -21.23
C VAL A 232 -6.26 -26.79 -20.78
N SER A 233 -6.12 -27.00 -19.47
CA SER A 233 -5.34 -28.11 -18.91
C SER A 233 -5.90 -28.52 -17.54
N TRP A 234 -5.91 -29.83 -17.28
CA TRP A 234 -6.21 -30.41 -15.97
C TRP A 234 -5.21 -31.52 -15.71
N LEU A 235 -4.28 -31.28 -14.79
CA LEU A 235 -3.22 -32.23 -14.46
C LEU A 235 -3.42 -32.77 -13.04
N ASN A 236 -3.11 -34.04 -12.84
CA ASN A 236 -2.81 -34.57 -11.51
C ASN A 236 -1.34 -34.25 -11.21
N THR A 237 -1.11 -33.38 -10.24
CA THR A 237 0.20 -32.90 -9.79
C THR A 237 0.57 -33.45 -8.42
N SER A 238 -0.06 -34.54 -8.00
CA SER A 238 0.25 -35.23 -6.74
C SER A 238 1.70 -35.68 -6.74
N ALA A 239 2.46 -35.17 -5.79
CA ALA A 239 3.85 -35.57 -5.60
C ALA A 239 3.91 -36.86 -4.78
N PRO A 240 4.78 -37.83 -5.14
CA PRO A 240 4.99 -39.01 -4.32
C PRO A 240 5.37 -38.62 -2.88
N PRO A 241 4.75 -39.23 -1.85
CA PRO A 241 5.09 -38.93 -0.47
C PRO A 241 6.52 -39.34 -0.15
N LEU A 242 7.12 -38.71 0.85
CA LEU A 242 8.45 -39.09 1.34
C LEU A 242 8.39 -40.45 2.06
N ASP A 243 9.26 -41.38 1.64
CA ASP A 243 9.44 -42.67 2.32
C ASP A 243 10.02 -42.47 3.73
N GLY A 244 9.46 -43.17 4.72
CA GLY A 244 9.97 -43.16 6.09
C GLY A 244 9.76 -41.85 6.85
N ALA A 245 8.93 -40.92 6.36
CA ALA A 245 8.58 -39.70 7.07
C ALA A 245 7.86 -40.03 8.40
N ASP A 246 8.46 -39.62 9.51
CA ASP A 246 7.87 -39.77 10.84
C ASP A 246 6.68 -38.81 10.98
N THR A 247 5.47 -39.35 10.89
CA THR A 247 4.21 -38.58 11.01
C THR A 247 4.01 -37.95 12.39
N SER A 248 4.80 -38.34 13.39
CA SER A 248 4.76 -37.79 14.76
C SER A 248 5.71 -36.60 14.98
N ARG A 249 6.73 -36.44 14.13
CA ARG A 249 7.70 -35.34 14.21
C ARG A 249 7.31 -34.20 13.28
N ARG A 250 7.15 -32.99 13.83
CA ARG A 250 7.16 -31.75 13.04
C ARG A 250 8.56 -31.61 12.44
N PRO A 251 8.74 -31.67 11.11
CA PRO A 251 10.04 -31.37 10.53
C PRO A 251 10.34 -29.90 10.83
N TRP A 252 11.44 -29.63 11.53
CA TRP A 252 11.98 -28.30 11.87
C TRP A 252 11.40 -27.56 13.08
N VAL A 253 11.17 -28.27 14.19
CA VAL A 253 11.76 -27.73 15.43
C VAL A 253 13.20 -28.21 15.40
N ALA A 254 14.11 -27.41 14.83
CA ALA A 254 15.52 -27.60 15.11
C ALA A 254 15.64 -27.69 16.62
N SER A 255 16.22 -28.78 17.11
CA SER A 255 16.54 -28.96 18.50
C SER A 255 17.33 -27.75 18.99
N SER A 256 16.65 -26.80 19.64
CA SER A 256 17.28 -25.96 20.64
C SER A 256 17.54 -26.82 21.89
N ASN A 257 18.24 -27.94 21.71
CA ASN A 257 18.86 -28.66 22.81
C ASN A 257 20.15 -27.91 23.14
N ARG A 258 20.01 -26.83 23.90
CA ARG A 258 21.04 -26.49 24.87
C ARG A 258 20.40 -26.45 26.24
N HIS A 259 20.90 -27.39 27.05
CA HIS A 259 20.67 -27.63 28.46
C HIS A 259 19.43 -28.46 28.79
N GLY A 260 19.72 -29.67 29.27
CA GLY A 260 18.76 -30.70 29.56
C GLY A 260 17.85 -30.35 30.73
N ASP A 261 16.60 -30.72 30.56
CA ASP A 261 15.72 -31.18 31.62
C ASP A 261 14.76 -32.23 30.99
N PRO A 262 14.33 -33.24 31.75
CA PRO A 262 13.54 -34.34 31.22
C PRO A 262 12.09 -33.91 31.00
N ASP A 263 11.52 -34.46 29.94
CA ASP A 263 10.13 -34.34 29.50
C ASP A 263 9.13 -34.80 30.59
N PRO A 264 8.03 -34.06 30.81
CA PRO A 264 6.80 -34.68 31.27
C PRO A 264 5.65 -34.31 30.34
N ASP A 265 5.31 -35.21 29.41
CA ASP A 265 3.95 -35.35 28.91
C ASP A 265 3.26 -36.54 29.60
N PRO A 266 2.30 -36.32 30.51
CA PRO A 266 1.51 -37.39 31.06
C PRO A 266 0.02 -37.15 30.82
N TYR A 267 -0.50 -37.20 29.58
CA TYR A 267 -1.91 -37.55 29.36
C TYR A 267 -2.13 -38.34 28.07
N HIS A 268 -1.76 -39.62 28.11
CA HIS A 268 -2.36 -40.68 27.30
C HIS A 268 -3.71 -41.07 27.94
N ASP A 269 -4.82 -40.98 27.20
CA ASP A 269 -6.07 -41.70 27.54
C ASP A 269 -6.16 -42.97 26.67
N PRO A 270 -5.98 -44.18 27.24
CA PRO A 270 -5.97 -45.43 26.48
C PRO A 270 -7.36 -46.00 26.14
N TYR A 271 -8.47 -45.32 26.46
CA TYR A 271 -9.81 -45.95 26.42
C TYR A 271 -10.87 -45.29 25.52
N ALA A 272 -10.49 -44.46 24.54
CA ALA A 272 -11.49 -43.91 23.59
C ALA A 272 -11.96 -44.99 22.57
N PRO A 273 -13.27 -45.35 22.51
CA PRO A 273 -13.77 -46.35 21.58
C PRO A 273 -13.78 -45.83 20.12
N ALA A 274 -13.51 -46.73 19.18
CA ALA A 274 -13.47 -46.46 17.75
C ALA A 274 -14.79 -45.85 17.24
N ARG A 275 -14.73 -44.61 16.72
CA ARG A 275 -15.87 -43.99 16.04
C ARG A 275 -16.02 -44.54 14.62
N PRO A 276 -17.24 -44.80 14.14
CA PRO A 276 -17.48 -45.27 12.77
C PRO A 276 -17.16 -44.16 11.74
N PRO A 277 -16.90 -44.52 10.47
CA PRO A 277 -16.58 -43.55 9.43
C PRO A 277 -17.76 -42.60 9.20
N ARG A 278 -17.56 -41.31 9.45
CA ARG A 278 -18.52 -40.27 9.05
C ARG A 278 -18.49 -40.12 7.53
N ALA A 279 -19.68 -39.99 6.94
CA ALA A 279 -19.90 -39.59 5.55
C ALA A 279 -19.13 -38.30 5.21
N PRO A 280 -18.75 -38.08 3.93
CA PRO A 280 -17.92 -36.94 3.54
C PRO A 280 -18.68 -35.64 3.83
N SER A 281 -18.28 -34.95 4.89
CA SER A 281 -18.73 -33.60 5.18
C SER A 281 -18.05 -32.65 4.19
N HIS A 282 -18.83 -32.10 3.27
CA HIS A 282 -18.52 -30.81 2.68
C HIS A 282 -18.44 -29.80 3.84
N GLY A 283 -17.24 -29.32 4.16
CA GLY A 283 -16.97 -28.45 5.29
C GLY A 283 -15.91 -29.03 6.22
N GLY A 284 -14.65 -28.64 5.99
CA GLY A 284 -13.53 -28.88 6.90
C GLY A 284 -12.76 -27.58 7.09
N GLY A 285 -12.50 -27.21 8.35
CA GLY A 285 -11.86 -25.96 8.77
C GLY A 285 -10.40 -25.76 8.33
N PRO A 286 -9.68 -24.85 9.00
CA PRO A 286 -8.77 -23.88 8.38
C PRO A 286 -7.72 -24.57 7.51
N ALA A 287 -7.59 -24.10 6.26
CA ALA A 287 -6.55 -24.42 5.27
C ALA A 287 -5.94 -25.82 5.48
N GLN A 288 -6.35 -26.80 4.67
CA GLN A 288 -5.63 -28.08 4.62
C GLN A 288 -4.23 -27.82 4.08
N TRP A 289 -3.32 -27.49 5.01
CA TRP A 289 -1.89 -27.29 4.77
C TRP A 289 -1.27 -28.59 4.28
N PRO A 290 -0.16 -28.53 3.51
CA PRO A 290 0.50 -29.70 2.97
C PRO A 290 0.65 -30.81 4.02
N GLY A 291 0.24 -32.03 3.68
CA GLY A 291 0.40 -33.19 4.57
C GLY A 291 1.84 -33.32 5.05
N ILE A 292 2.06 -33.86 6.28
CA ILE A 292 3.42 -33.98 6.88
C ILE A 292 4.40 -34.72 5.94
N ASN A 293 3.86 -35.59 5.07
CA ASN A 293 4.65 -36.43 4.16
C ASN A 293 4.78 -35.84 2.74
N SER A 294 4.29 -34.61 2.49
CA SER A 294 4.44 -33.94 1.18
C SER A 294 5.91 -33.54 0.99
N PRO A 295 6.55 -33.90 -0.14
CA PRO A 295 7.98 -33.65 -0.36
C PRO A 295 8.32 -32.15 -0.46
N PHE A 296 7.33 -31.30 -0.71
CA PHE A 296 7.52 -29.85 -0.90
C PHE A 296 7.05 -29.02 0.30
N ARG A 297 6.57 -29.66 1.37
CA ARG A 297 6.07 -28.95 2.55
C ARG A 297 7.10 -28.02 3.17
N SER A 298 8.37 -28.45 3.25
CA SER A 298 9.44 -27.66 3.87
C SER A 298 9.71 -26.33 3.17
N TYR A 299 9.44 -26.25 1.86
CA TYR A 299 9.69 -25.06 1.05
C TYR A 299 8.41 -24.27 0.72
N SER A 300 7.23 -24.85 0.90
CA SER A 300 5.96 -24.24 0.50
C SER A 300 5.71 -22.79 0.97
N TYR A 301 6.09 -22.44 2.21
CA TYR A 301 6.00 -21.06 2.68
C TYR A 301 7.02 -20.12 2.03
N TYR A 302 8.26 -20.60 1.87
CA TYR A 302 9.28 -19.85 1.17
C TYR A 302 8.91 -19.67 -0.30
N ASP A 303 8.44 -20.71 -0.98
CA ASP A 303 8.10 -20.66 -2.40
C ASP A 303 6.89 -19.76 -2.67
N TRP A 304 5.88 -19.73 -1.78
CA TRP A 304 4.80 -18.77 -1.88
C TRP A 304 5.35 -17.33 -1.82
N PHE A 305 6.13 -17.01 -0.79
CA PHE A 305 6.77 -15.70 -0.65
C PHE A 305 7.67 -15.38 -1.85
N HIS A 306 8.59 -16.29 -2.19
CA HIS A 306 9.62 -16.12 -3.18
C HIS A 306 9.03 -15.88 -4.56
N ILE A 307 8.04 -16.68 -5.00
CA ILE A 307 7.41 -16.49 -6.31
C ILE A 307 6.65 -15.17 -6.37
N ALA A 308 5.94 -14.82 -5.30
CA ALA A 308 5.23 -13.55 -5.25
C ALA A 308 6.21 -12.37 -5.30
N THR A 309 7.27 -12.38 -4.49
CA THR A 309 8.27 -11.31 -4.44
C THR A 309 9.13 -11.24 -5.69
N GLN A 310 9.46 -12.39 -6.28
CA GLN A 310 10.22 -12.45 -7.52
C GLN A 310 9.49 -11.74 -8.67
N ARG A 311 8.16 -11.86 -8.71
CA ARG A 311 7.34 -11.36 -9.82
C ARG A 311 6.83 -9.94 -9.58
N TYR A 312 6.32 -9.69 -8.38
CA TYR A 312 5.58 -8.48 -8.03
C TYR A 312 6.34 -7.53 -7.10
N GLY A 313 7.37 -8.05 -6.41
CA GLY A 313 8.06 -7.41 -5.30
C GLY A 313 9.33 -6.69 -5.70
N PHE A 314 10.40 -6.91 -4.96
CA PHE A 314 11.70 -6.25 -5.16
C PHE A 314 12.80 -7.31 -5.28
N VAL A 315 13.49 -7.35 -6.42
CA VAL A 315 14.51 -8.37 -6.73
C VAL A 315 15.82 -7.70 -7.12
N GLY A 316 16.90 -8.03 -6.41
CA GLY A 316 18.25 -7.60 -6.78
C GLY A 316 18.47 -6.09 -6.79
N GLY A 317 17.75 -5.34 -5.95
CA GLY A 317 17.83 -3.87 -5.94
C GLY A 317 16.88 -3.17 -6.91
N VAL A 318 16.05 -3.92 -7.64
CA VAL A 318 15.13 -3.36 -8.65
C VAL A 318 13.67 -3.72 -8.29
N PRO A 319 12.75 -2.75 -8.30
CA PRO A 319 11.32 -3.03 -8.22
C PRO A 319 10.87 -3.94 -9.36
N GLY A 320 10.04 -4.91 -9.03
CA GLY A 320 9.32 -5.77 -9.97
C GLY A 320 8.31 -4.95 -10.79
N ARG A 321 7.68 -5.59 -11.78
CA ARG A 321 6.74 -4.90 -12.68
C ARG A 321 5.31 -4.80 -12.12
N GLY A 322 5.08 -5.26 -10.88
CA GLY A 322 3.72 -5.51 -10.39
C GLY A 322 3.00 -6.60 -11.19
N GLU A 323 1.69 -6.72 -11.01
CA GLU A 323 0.85 -7.64 -11.79
C GLU A 323 0.44 -7.04 -13.15
N ALA A 324 1.33 -7.15 -14.13
CA ALA A 324 1.13 -6.57 -15.46
C ALA A 324 0.06 -7.25 -16.35
N ARG A 325 -0.51 -8.40 -15.93
CA ARG A 325 -1.56 -9.10 -16.70
C ARG A 325 -2.96 -8.56 -16.42
N ALA A 326 -3.14 -7.86 -15.29
CA ALA A 326 -4.27 -6.99 -15.04
C ALA A 326 -3.86 -5.55 -15.41
N ARG A 327 -4.65 -4.89 -16.27
CA ARG A 327 -4.40 -3.50 -16.66
C ARG A 327 -5.41 -2.60 -15.99
N LEU A 328 -4.94 -1.59 -15.27
CA LEU A 328 -5.83 -0.66 -14.56
C LEU A 328 -6.47 0.31 -15.54
N ASP A 329 -7.69 0.72 -15.20
CA ASP A 329 -8.29 1.93 -15.73
C ASP A 329 -8.00 3.07 -14.74
N SER A 330 -6.93 3.83 -15.02
CA SER A 330 -6.51 4.95 -14.17
C SER A 330 -7.44 6.16 -14.24
N CYS A 331 -8.44 6.13 -15.13
CA CYS A 331 -9.36 7.24 -15.38
C CYS A 331 -10.60 7.21 -14.48
N HIS A 332 -10.87 6.04 -13.89
CA HIS A 332 -12.07 5.76 -13.12
C HIS A 332 -11.72 5.22 -11.72
N LEU A 333 -10.64 5.73 -11.13
CA LEU A 333 -10.21 5.39 -9.78
C LEU A 333 -11.17 5.97 -8.74
N PHE A 334 -11.53 5.15 -7.75
CA PHE A 334 -12.14 5.64 -6.53
C PHE A 334 -11.12 5.58 -5.41
N THR A 335 -10.99 6.64 -4.61
CA THR A 335 -10.13 6.64 -3.41
C THR A 335 -10.89 7.07 -2.16
N PHE A 336 -10.61 6.39 -1.06
CA PHE A 336 -11.09 6.73 0.27
C PHE A 336 -10.42 8.00 0.83
N TYR A 337 -9.40 8.54 0.17
CA TYR A 337 -8.83 9.84 0.50
C TYR A 337 -9.54 11.00 -0.21
N ASP A 338 -10.62 10.72 -0.95
CA ASP A 338 -11.40 11.75 -1.63
C ASP A 338 -11.99 12.71 -0.58
N PRO A 339 -11.65 14.02 -0.61
CA PRO A 339 -12.16 15.01 0.34
C PRO A 339 -13.69 15.16 0.33
N ALA A 340 -14.38 14.60 -0.67
CA ALA A 340 -15.83 14.53 -0.70
C ALA A 340 -16.43 13.62 0.41
N LEU A 341 -15.64 12.72 1.00
CA LEU A 341 -16.03 11.89 2.14
C LEU A 341 -15.73 12.65 3.45
N LEU A 342 -16.63 13.56 3.82
CA LEU A 342 -16.37 14.57 4.84
C LEU A 342 -16.14 14.00 6.24
N ASP A 343 -16.91 12.98 6.64
CA ASP A 343 -16.77 12.39 7.98
C ASP A 343 -15.45 11.62 8.09
N GLN A 344 -15.08 10.90 7.03
CA GLN A 344 -13.82 10.20 6.96
C GLN A 344 -12.62 11.15 6.96
N GLU A 345 -12.70 12.23 6.18
CA GLU A 345 -11.65 13.25 6.09
C GLU A 345 -11.45 13.95 7.44
N HIS A 346 -12.53 14.41 8.08
CA HIS A 346 -12.45 15.02 9.40
C HIS A 346 -11.88 14.07 10.45
N ALA A 347 -12.30 12.81 10.44
CA ALA A 347 -11.79 11.78 11.35
C ALA A 347 -10.28 11.55 11.17
N ARG A 348 -9.82 11.41 9.91
CA ARG A 348 -8.40 11.23 9.59
C ARG A 348 -7.59 12.44 10.06
N VAL A 349 -8.01 13.65 9.71
CA VAL A 349 -7.30 14.88 10.09
C VAL A 349 -7.22 15.04 11.61
N ALA A 350 -8.30 14.77 12.33
CA ALA A 350 -8.32 14.84 13.79
C ALA A 350 -7.39 13.79 14.43
N GLN A 351 -7.39 12.57 13.91
CA GLN A 351 -6.51 11.49 14.39
C GLN A 351 -5.03 11.83 14.14
N GLU A 352 -4.69 12.31 12.95
CA GLU A 352 -3.31 12.69 12.61
C GLU A 352 -2.83 13.88 13.43
N ALA A 353 -3.70 14.88 13.68
CA ALA A 353 -3.38 16.00 14.54
C ALA A 353 -3.00 15.55 15.95
N GLN A 354 -3.73 14.56 16.50
CA GLN A 354 -3.45 13.98 17.80
C GLN A 354 -2.17 13.13 17.80
N LEU A 355 -2.00 12.25 16.81
CA LEU A 355 -0.87 11.30 16.78
C LEU A 355 0.47 11.95 16.45
N TYR A 356 0.45 13.01 15.63
CA TYR A 356 1.68 13.60 15.08
C TYR A 356 1.89 15.06 15.49
N ASN A 357 1.15 15.56 16.49
CA ASN A 357 1.27 16.92 17.02
C ASN A 357 1.15 17.99 15.92
N LEU A 358 0.06 17.92 15.13
CA LEU A 358 -0.22 18.87 14.06
C LEU A 358 -1.16 19.96 14.56
N THR A 359 -0.86 21.21 14.22
CA THR A 359 -1.75 22.36 14.45
C THR A 359 -2.14 22.94 13.10
N ASN A 360 -3.44 22.91 12.76
CA ASN A 360 -3.95 23.35 11.45
C ASN A 360 -3.22 22.67 10.27
N GLY A 361 -2.92 21.38 10.40
CA GLY A 361 -2.19 20.61 9.38
C GLY A 361 -0.68 20.87 9.33
N HIS A 362 -0.17 21.74 10.18
CA HIS A 362 1.25 22.05 10.24
C HIS A 362 1.93 21.34 11.40
N TRP A 363 3.06 20.72 11.11
CA TRP A 363 3.89 20.08 12.12
C TRP A 363 4.84 21.09 12.77
N SER A 364 4.89 21.07 14.10
CA SER A 364 5.86 21.86 14.88
C SER A 364 7.02 20.97 15.34
N PRO A 365 8.28 21.35 15.06
CA PRO A 365 9.43 20.60 15.54
C PRO A 365 9.46 20.51 17.07
N GLY A 366 9.87 19.36 17.61
CA GLY A 366 10.33 19.27 19.00
C GLY A 366 11.60 20.10 19.23
N SER A 367 11.95 20.36 20.49
CA SER A 367 13.16 21.13 20.83
C SER A 367 14.47 20.34 20.76
N ASP A 368 14.40 19.01 20.67
CA ASP A 368 15.56 18.10 20.57
C ASP A 368 15.65 17.51 19.13
N ASP A 369 16.86 17.43 18.58
CA ASP A 369 17.17 16.83 17.28
C ASP A 369 16.83 15.33 17.21
N VAL A 370 16.95 14.59 18.33
CA VAL A 370 16.57 13.17 18.40
C VAL A 370 15.06 13.03 18.26
N ASP A 371 14.30 13.82 19.03
CA ASP A 371 12.84 13.84 18.98
C ASP A 371 12.34 14.24 17.59
N ARG A 372 13.01 15.22 16.96
CA ARG A 372 12.72 15.67 15.60
C ARG A 372 12.82 14.52 14.58
N ARG A 373 13.93 13.77 14.60
CA ARG A 373 14.17 12.68 13.64
C ARG A 373 13.16 11.55 13.79
N GLU A 374 12.86 11.15 15.01
CA GLU A 374 11.87 10.11 15.27
C GLU A 374 10.45 10.55 14.88
N ALA A 375 10.09 11.82 15.12
CA ALA A 375 8.81 12.38 14.68
C ALA A 375 8.67 12.38 13.15
N LEU A 376 9.70 12.83 12.42
CA LEU A 376 9.72 12.80 10.95
C LEU A 376 9.64 11.37 10.40
N LYS A 377 10.32 10.41 11.03
CA LYS A 377 10.26 8.99 10.68
C LYS A 377 8.83 8.44 10.83
N LYS A 378 8.14 8.78 11.91
CA LYS A 378 6.73 8.40 12.14
C LYS A 378 5.80 9.05 11.10
N LEU A 379 5.95 10.35 10.85
CA LEU A 379 5.19 11.09 9.84
C LEU A 379 5.35 10.51 8.43
N GLY A 380 6.58 10.15 8.06
CA GLY A 380 6.90 9.53 6.77
C GLY A 380 6.31 8.13 6.59
N ARG A 381 5.84 7.49 7.66
CA ARG A 381 5.26 6.13 7.65
C ARG A 381 3.75 6.13 7.93
N ARG A 382 3.14 7.31 8.12
CA ARG A 382 1.76 7.48 8.62
C ARG A 382 0.68 6.73 7.83
N ARG A 383 0.85 6.57 6.51
CA ARG A 383 -0.09 5.83 5.66
C ARG A 383 -0.32 4.39 6.14
N ARG A 384 0.67 3.77 6.80
CA ARG A 384 0.56 2.40 7.34
C ARG A 384 -0.50 2.29 8.42
N ASP A 385 -0.66 3.32 9.25
CA ASP A 385 -1.57 3.32 10.39
C ASP A 385 -2.97 3.83 10.01
N GLN A 386 -3.12 4.43 8.83
CA GLN A 386 -4.40 4.88 8.31
C GLN A 386 -5.26 3.68 7.90
N MET A 387 -6.52 3.73 8.28
CA MET A 387 -7.55 2.77 7.88
C MET A 387 -8.74 3.56 7.34
N PRO A 388 -9.46 3.08 6.32
CA PRO A 388 -10.72 3.69 5.93
C PRO A 388 -11.76 3.36 7.01
N ARG A 389 -11.77 4.16 8.07
CA ARG A 389 -12.61 4.04 9.28
C ARG A 389 -13.38 5.33 9.48
N ASN A 390 -14.39 5.28 10.35
CA ASN A 390 -15.29 6.40 10.64
C ASN A 390 -16.09 6.86 9.41
N ILE A 391 -16.47 5.91 8.56
CA ILE A 391 -17.34 6.15 7.42
C ILE A 391 -18.78 5.97 7.90
N SER A 392 -19.51 7.08 7.96
CA SER A 392 -20.94 7.10 8.29
C SER A 392 -21.76 6.41 7.18
N VAL A 393 -23.04 6.19 7.44
CA VAL A 393 -23.96 5.64 6.44
C VAL A 393 -24.12 6.62 5.25
N GLU A 394 -24.05 7.92 5.51
CA GLU A 394 -24.14 8.96 4.47
C GLU A 394 -22.92 8.93 3.55
N ASP A 395 -21.71 9.05 4.11
CA ASP A 395 -20.46 8.94 3.34
C ASP A 395 -20.34 7.57 2.65
N GLY A 396 -20.83 6.51 3.28
CA GLY A 396 -20.83 5.18 2.67
C GLY A 396 -21.77 5.06 1.47
N HIS A 397 -22.91 5.76 1.47
CA HIS A 397 -23.76 5.85 0.27
C HIS A 397 -23.09 6.67 -0.84
N VAL A 398 -22.41 7.77 -0.49
CA VAL A 398 -21.62 8.57 -1.43
C VAL A 398 -20.53 7.71 -2.06
N MET A 399 -19.74 7.00 -1.25
CA MET A 399 -18.72 6.04 -1.69
C MET A 399 -19.31 4.97 -2.61
N ALA A 400 -20.37 4.27 -2.19
CA ALA A 400 -20.92 3.17 -2.97
C ALA A 400 -21.46 3.65 -4.33
N GLY A 401 -22.11 4.82 -4.37
CA GLY A 401 -22.55 5.46 -5.60
C GLY A 401 -21.39 5.91 -6.48
N ALA A 402 -20.33 6.47 -5.87
CA ALA A 402 -19.10 6.89 -6.53
C ALA A 402 -18.34 5.73 -7.18
N VAL A 403 -18.23 4.59 -6.50
CA VAL A 403 -17.66 3.34 -7.03
C VAL A 403 -18.53 2.79 -8.15
N GLU A 404 -19.84 2.69 -7.94
CA GLU A 404 -20.77 2.16 -8.96
C GLU A 404 -20.73 2.98 -10.25
N ALA A 405 -20.75 4.32 -10.15
CA ALA A 405 -20.71 5.22 -11.29
C ALA A 405 -19.41 5.05 -12.11
N ARG A 406 -18.26 4.96 -11.43
CA ARG A 406 -16.95 4.75 -12.07
C ARG A 406 -16.84 3.39 -12.73
N LEU A 407 -17.30 2.33 -12.06
CA LEU A 407 -17.34 0.98 -12.63
C LEU A 407 -18.24 0.94 -13.88
N ARG A 408 -19.39 1.60 -13.85
CA ARG A 408 -20.31 1.67 -15.01
C ARG A 408 -19.71 2.47 -16.16
N ALA A 409 -19.05 3.59 -15.87
CA ALA A 409 -18.37 4.42 -16.87
C ALA A 409 -17.23 3.66 -17.58
N ALA A 410 -16.43 2.89 -16.83
CA ALA A 410 -15.36 2.07 -17.38
C ALA A 410 -15.85 0.94 -18.31
N LEU A 411 -17.08 0.44 -18.14
CA LEU A 411 -17.70 -0.52 -19.08
C LEU A 411 -18.17 0.13 -20.38
N HIS A 412 -18.35 1.45 -20.40
CA HIS A 412 -18.83 2.22 -21.54
C HIS A 412 -17.91 3.40 -21.87
N PRO A 413 -16.63 3.14 -22.24
CA PRO A 413 -15.62 4.18 -22.40
C PRO A 413 -15.96 5.20 -23.48
N GLN A 414 -16.76 4.83 -24.48
CA GLN A 414 -17.22 5.75 -25.53
C GLN A 414 -18.20 6.82 -25.02
N SER A 415 -18.79 6.62 -23.84
CA SER A 415 -19.76 7.52 -23.22
C SER A 415 -19.24 8.25 -21.98
N SER A 416 -17.99 7.97 -21.57
CA SER A 416 -17.35 8.59 -20.41
C SER A 416 -16.30 9.61 -20.86
N PRO A 417 -16.31 10.84 -20.32
CA PRO A 417 -15.23 11.79 -20.55
C PRO A 417 -13.97 11.25 -19.84
N CYS A 418 -13.04 10.72 -20.61
CA CYS A 418 -11.77 10.23 -20.13
C CYS A 418 -10.66 10.78 -21.01
N THR A 419 -9.62 11.35 -20.40
CA THR A 419 -8.52 11.95 -21.17
C THR A 419 -7.61 10.91 -21.82
N GLY A 420 -7.62 9.67 -21.31
CA GLY A 420 -6.67 8.63 -21.70
C GLY A 420 -5.28 8.78 -21.08
N ILE A 421 -5.10 9.72 -20.13
CA ILE A 421 -3.87 9.86 -19.35
C ILE A 421 -3.71 8.65 -18.42
N ASP A 422 -2.54 8.03 -18.50
CA ASP A 422 -2.13 6.99 -17.56
C ASP A 422 -1.61 7.64 -16.27
N TRP A 423 -2.51 7.87 -15.32
CA TRP A 423 -2.17 8.48 -14.03
C TRP A 423 -1.27 7.60 -13.16
N THR A 424 -1.29 6.28 -13.37
CA THR A 424 -0.38 5.38 -12.66
C THR A 424 1.05 5.53 -13.18
N LEU A 425 1.23 5.65 -14.50
CA LEU A 425 2.52 5.93 -15.10
C LEU A 425 3.00 7.35 -14.75
N ALA A 426 2.12 8.36 -14.78
CA ALA A 426 2.50 9.73 -14.44
C ALA A 426 3.03 9.87 -13.00
N THR A 427 2.37 9.23 -12.03
CA THR A 427 2.85 9.20 -10.64
C THR A 427 4.15 8.40 -10.50
N GLN A 428 4.30 7.29 -11.24
CA GLN A 428 5.53 6.50 -11.28
C GLN A 428 6.72 7.27 -11.85
N GLU A 429 6.56 8.05 -12.92
CA GLU A 429 7.63 8.85 -13.51
C GLU A 429 8.13 9.95 -12.56
N ILE A 430 7.21 10.64 -11.89
CA ILE A 430 7.56 11.63 -10.85
C ILE A 430 8.33 10.96 -9.71
N LEU A 431 7.82 9.84 -9.20
CA LEU A 431 8.49 9.12 -8.11
C LEU A 431 9.90 8.67 -8.54
N THR A 432 10.03 8.12 -9.75
CA THR A 432 11.31 7.65 -10.31
C THR A 432 12.32 8.80 -10.44
N PHE A 433 11.86 9.98 -10.88
CA PHE A 433 12.72 11.15 -11.04
C PHE A 433 13.19 11.74 -9.70
N TYR A 434 12.33 11.77 -8.67
CA TYR A 434 12.63 12.49 -7.42
C TYR A 434 13.10 11.60 -6.26
N ALA A 435 12.65 10.34 -6.13
CA ALA A 435 12.83 9.55 -4.90
C ALA A 435 14.31 9.30 -4.55
N SER A 436 15.11 8.83 -5.50
CA SER A 436 16.54 8.53 -5.27
C SER A 436 17.38 9.81 -5.07
N PRO A 437 17.23 10.87 -5.90
CA PRO A 437 17.90 12.15 -5.65
C PRO A 437 17.61 12.76 -4.28
N LEU A 438 16.36 12.69 -3.78
CA LEU A 438 16.00 13.17 -2.45
C LEU A 438 16.72 12.41 -1.32
N GLN A 439 16.82 11.08 -1.45
CA GLN A 439 17.56 10.25 -0.50
C GLN A 439 19.05 10.60 -0.49
N HIS A 440 19.63 10.75 -1.69
CA HIS A 440 21.05 11.12 -1.84
C HIS A 440 21.34 12.52 -1.27
N LEU A 441 20.48 13.51 -1.55
CA LEU A 441 20.60 14.84 -0.98
C LEU A 441 20.48 14.82 0.54
N SER A 442 19.55 14.03 1.10
CA SER A 442 19.42 13.88 2.55
C SER A 442 20.70 13.32 3.19
N LEU A 443 21.37 12.36 2.54
CA LEU A 443 22.67 11.82 2.99
C LEU A 443 23.81 12.86 2.91
N LEU A 444 23.90 13.59 1.79
CA LEU A 444 24.96 14.57 1.54
C LEU A 444 24.88 15.77 2.49
N THR A 445 23.64 16.21 2.79
CA THR A 445 23.33 17.33 3.69
C THR A 445 23.29 16.92 5.15
N SER A 446 23.30 15.62 5.46
CA SER A 446 23.25 15.10 6.83
C SER A 446 24.34 15.71 7.70
N THR A 447 23.93 16.10 8.91
CA THR A 447 24.80 16.74 9.89
C THR A 447 25.55 15.75 10.77
N GLU A 448 25.18 14.46 10.72
CA GLU A 448 25.87 13.40 11.46
C GLU A 448 27.34 13.30 11.01
N GLY A 449 28.26 13.52 11.95
CA GLY A 449 29.69 13.51 11.68
C GLY A 449 30.26 14.80 11.06
N LEU A 450 29.50 15.90 10.93
CA LEU A 450 30.04 17.17 10.42
C LEU A 450 31.21 17.73 11.25
N GLY A 451 31.21 17.48 12.57
CA GLY A 451 32.33 17.87 13.44
C GLY A 451 33.64 17.10 13.16
N ALA A 452 33.57 15.97 12.46
CA ALA A 452 34.71 15.19 12.02
C ALA A 452 35.14 15.49 10.57
N ARG A 453 34.29 16.16 9.78
CA ARG A 453 34.61 16.47 8.38
C ARG A 453 35.74 17.49 8.29
N ASN A 454 36.70 17.23 7.42
CA ASN A 454 37.69 18.25 7.06
C ASN A 454 37.16 19.18 5.94
N SER A 455 37.92 20.23 5.63
CA SER A 455 37.55 21.21 4.61
C SER A 455 37.34 20.59 3.21
N SER A 456 38.10 19.53 2.89
CA SER A 456 38.00 18.83 1.61
C SER A 456 36.71 18.01 1.52
N GLU A 457 36.38 17.26 2.58
CA GLU A 457 35.15 16.46 2.65
C GLU A 457 33.91 17.35 2.57
N THR A 458 33.93 18.50 3.26
CA THR A 458 32.83 19.48 3.19
C THR A 458 32.65 20.01 1.76
N ARG A 459 33.75 20.37 1.09
CA ARG A 459 33.68 20.82 -0.31
C ARG A 459 33.17 19.73 -1.25
N ILE A 460 33.60 18.48 -1.08
CA ILE A 460 33.13 17.33 -1.88
C ILE A 460 31.62 17.13 -1.68
N ALA A 461 31.13 17.17 -0.44
CA ALA A 461 29.71 17.03 -0.16
C ALA A 461 28.87 18.12 -0.84
N ILE A 462 29.33 19.39 -0.78
CA ILE A 462 28.66 20.51 -1.47
C ILE A 462 28.71 20.33 -2.99
N ALA A 463 29.85 19.89 -3.55
CA ALA A 463 29.99 19.63 -4.98
C ALA A 463 29.02 18.53 -5.45
N GLN A 464 28.90 17.45 -4.68
CA GLN A 464 27.97 16.35 -4.96
C GLN A 464 26.52 16.81 -4.83
N ALA A 465 26.17 17.56 -3.77
CA ALA A 465 24.83 18.10 -3.59
C ALA A 465 24.45 19.02 -4.76
N ARG A 466 25.37 19.90 -5.17
CA ARG A 466 25.24 20.73 -6.37
C ARG A 466 25.00 19.89 -7.62
N SER A 467 25.76 18.82 -7.83
CA SER A 467 25.58 17.93 -8.99
C SER A 467 24.20 17.29 -9.03
N VAL A 468 23.69 16.82 -7.88
CA VAL A 468 22.36 16.21 -7.80
C VAL A 468 21.25 17.24 -8.02
N LEU A 469 21.36 18.42 -7.39
CA LEU A 469 20.40 19.50 -7.58
C LEU A 469 20.39 20.02 -9.01
N HIS A 470 21.57 20.16 -9.63
CA HIS A 470 21.67 20.55 -11.03
C HIS A 470 20.97 19.56 -11.95
N ALA A 471 21.11 18.25 -11.72
CA ALA A 471 20.39 17.23 -12.49
C ALA A 471 18.86 17.34 -12.31
N LEU A 472 18.37 17.59 -11.08
CA LEU A 472 16.95 17.80 -10.81
C LEU A 472 16.38 19.06 -11.48
N TRP A 473 17.19 20.11 -11.61
CA TRP A 473 16.78 21.40 -12.17
C TRP A 473 17.13 21.59 -13.64
N LEU A 474 17.89 20.68 -14.24
CA LEU A 474 18.27 20.69 -15.66
C LEU A 474 17.09 20.94 -16.62
N PRO A 475 15.93 20.28 -16.49
CA PRO A 475 14.81 20.52 -17.41
C PRO A 475 14.06 21.84 -17.15
N PHE A 476 14.34 22.54 -16.05
CA PHE A 476 13.50 23.65 -15.59
C PHE A 476 14.25 24.98 -15.44
N TYR A 477 15.54 25.00 -15.13
CA TYR A 477 16.26 26.24 -14.81
C TYR A 477 17.20 26.67 -15.95
N GLU A 478 17.06 27.94 -16.35
CA GLU A 478 17.96 28.58 -17.30
C GLU A 478 18.90 29.53 -16.53
N TYR A 479 20.21 29.32 -16.64
CA TYR A 479 21.17 30.21 -15.99
C TYR A 479 21.13 31.60 -16.66
N PRO A 480 21.09 32.70 -15.89
CA PRO A 480 21.12 34.04 -16.45
C PRO A 480 22.53 34.37 -16.98
N ILE A 481 22.86 33.85 -18.17
CA ILE A 481 24.10 34.17 -18.87
C ILE A 481 23.84 35.40 -19.74
N SER A 482 24.14 36.58 -19.21
CA SER A 482 24.26 37.79 -20.02
C SER A 482 25.72 38.14 -20.21
N LEU A 483 26.14 38.38 -21.45
CA LEU A 483 27.47 38.87 -21.83
C LEU A 483 27.83 40.22 -21.16
N GLU A 484 26.86 40.88 -20.50
CA GLU A 484 27.00 42.21 -19.91
C GLU A 484 26.81 42.26 -18.38
N ARG A 485 26.64 41.12 -17.67
CA ARG A 485 26.51 41.09 -16.20
C ARG A 485 27.43 40.05 -15.54
N PRO A 486 28.50 40.46 -14.82
CA PRO A 486 29.45 39.54 -14.21
C PRO A 486 29.00 38.90 -12.89
N GLU A 487 27.84 39.28 -12.34
CA GLU A 487 27.30 38.69 -11.10
C GLU A 487 25.98 37.96 -11.41
N LEU A 488 25.98 36.65 -11.22
CA LEU A 488 24.82 35.77 -11.39
C LEU A 488 23.84 36.02 -10.22
N ASP A 489 22.71 36.68 -10.47
CA ASP A 489 21.67 36.87 -9.44
C ASP A 489 20.88 35.57 -9.26
N LEU A 490 21.15 34.89 -8.14
CA LEU A 490 20.53 33.61 -7.76
C LEU A 490 19.44 33.78 -6.69
N ASP A 491 18.81 34.95 -6.63
CA ASP A 491 17.67 35.16 -5.73
C ASP A 491 16.44 34.36 -6.22
N PRO A 492 15.74 33.61 -5.35
CA PRO A 492 14.53 32.86 -5.71
C PRO A 492 13.36 33.76 -6.20
N ARG A 493 13.46 35.08 -6.04
CA ARG A 493 12.44 36.07 -6.46
C ARG A 493 12.65 36.59 -7.88
N THR A 494 13.77 36.24 -8.52
CA THR A 494 14.06 36.62 -9.91
C THR A 494 13.00 36.09 -10.87
N ALA A 495 12.89 36.69 -12.06
CA ALA A 495 11.94 36.23 -13.08
C ALA A 495 12.29 34.83 -13.57
N GLU A 496 13.59 34.54 -13.66
CA GLU A 496 14.18 33.27 -14.07
C GLU A 496 13.84 32.17 -13.06
N ALA A 497 14.01 32.43 -11.76
CA ALA A 497 13.64 31.48 -10.71
C ALA A 497 12.12 31.20 -10.68
N ARG A 498 11.28 32.23 -10.84
CA ARG A 498 9.82 32.05 -10.91
C ARG A 498 9.39 31.26 -12.15
N ALA A 499 10.01 31.51 -13.30
CA ALA A 499 9.74 30.75 -14.51
C ALA A 499 10.17 29.28 -14.37
N ALA A 500 11.31 29.02 -13.72
CA ALA A 500 11.76 27.67 -13.42
C ALA A 500 10.82 26.94 -12.45
N LEU A 501 10.37 27.62 -11.39
CA LEU A 501 9.39 27.08 -10.45
C LEU A 501 8.11 26.67 -11.18
N HIS A 502 7.57 27.56 -12.01
CA HIS A 502 6.36 27.30 -12.79
C HIS A 502 6.53 26.08 -13.72
N ARG A 503 7.64 25.99 -14.47
CA ARG A 503 7.92 24.84 -15.35
C ARG A 503 8.02 23.52 -14.57
N CYS A 504 8.62 23.55 -13.39
CA CYS A 504 8.71 22.38 -12.52
C CYS A 504 7.33 21.95 -12.00
N GLN A 505 6.51 22.91 -11.55
CA GLN A 505 5.18 22.63 -10.99
C GLN A 505 4.18 22.11 -12.04
N THR A 506 4.28 22.62 -13.28
CA THR A 506 3.36 22.30 -14.39
C THR A 506 3.93 21.25 -15.34
N GLN A 507 4.99 20.50 -14.94
CA GLN A 507 5.66 19.53 -15.81
C GLN A 507 4.78 18.38 -16.33
N SER A 508 3.61 18.17 -15.71
CA SER A 508 2.62 17.17 -16.11
C SER A 508 1.32 17.77 -16.67
N GLU A 509 1.23 19.10 -16.79
CA GLU A 509 0.03 19.82 -17.22
C GLU A 509 0.14 20.16 -18.72
N LEU A 510 -0.33 19.23 -19.57
CA LEU A 510 -0.41 19.41 -21.03
C LEU A 510 -1.83 19.13 -21.58
N PHE A 511 -2.83 19.34 -20.74
CA PHE A 511 -4.24 19.12 -21.06
C PHE A 511 -5.08 20.24 -20.46
N ASP A 512 -6.33 20.36 -20.92
CA ASP A 512 -7.29 21.30 -20.35
C ASP A 512 -7.96 20.68 -19.11
N PRO A 513 -7.74 21.24 -17.90
CA PRO A 513 -8.31 20.70 -16.67
C PRO A 513 -9.84 20.62 -16.67
N GLU A 514 -10.53 21.41 -17.50
CA GLU A 514 -11.99 21.39 -17.62
C GLU A 514 -12.53 20.08 -18.22
N HIS A 515 -11.67 19.31 -18.89
CA HIS A 515 -12.03 18.03 -19.51
C HIS A 515 -11.73 16.81 -18.63
N LEU A 516 -11.18 17.00 -17.42
CA LEU A 516 -10.94 15.90 -16.50
C LEU A 516 -12.25 15.32 -15.96
N SER A 517 -12.32 13.99 -15.89
CA SER A 517 -13.37 13.33 -15.11
C SER A 517 -13.26 13.69 -13.61
N ALA A 518 -14.32 13.45 -12.83
CA ALA A 518 -14.27 13.66 -11.39
C ALA A 518 -13.15 12.83 -10.71
N SER A 519 -12.89 11.62 -11.21
CA SER A 519 -11.78 10.78 -10.74
C SER A 519 -10.43 11.39 -11.11
N GLU A 520 -10.26 11.81 -12.36
CA GLU A 520 -9.00 12.38 -12.84
C GLU A 520 -8.68 13.69 -12.13
N THR A 521 -9.70 14.49 -11.80
CA THR A 521 -9.55 15.73 -11.03
C THR A 521 -8.92 15.47 -9.66
N VAL A 522 -9.35 14.41 -8.96
CA VAL A 522 -8.80 14.04 -7.65
C VAL A 522 -7.35 13.60 -7.78
N THR A 523 -7.04 12.71 -8.74
CA THR A 523 -5.67 12.21 -8.95
C THR A 523 -4.72 13.30 -9.44
N TYR A 524 -5.18 14.16 -10.36
CA TYR A 524 -4.41 15.29 -10.86
C TYR A 524 -4.15 16.33 -9.76
N GLY A 525 -5.16 16.69 -8.98
CA GLY A 525 -4.99 17.62 -7.86
C GLY A 525 -3.93 17.14 -6.87
N ALA A 526 -3.94 15.84 -6.56
CA ALA A 526 -2.91 15.21 -5.72
C ALA A 526 -1.51 15.30 -6.33
N LEU A 527 -1.38 15.01 -7.64
CA LEU A 527 -0.12 15.13 -8.38
C LEU A 527 0.40 16.57 -8.39
N ALA A 528 -0.46 17.55 -8.69
CA ALA A 528 -0.11 18.97 -8.74
C ALA A 528 0.36 19.49 -7.38
N GLU A 529 -0.28 19.09 -6.28
CA GLU A 529 0.16 19.48 -4.93
C GLU A 529 1.51 18.84 -4.56
N VAL A 530 1.73 17.57 -4.93
CA VAL A 530 3.02 16.89 -4.72
C VAL A 530 4.15 17.57 -5.50
N LEU A 531 3.93 17.90 -6.78
CA LEU A 531 4.88 18.67 -7.58
C LEU A 531 5.12 20.06 -6.99
N THR A 532 4.07 20.73 -6.51
CA THR A 532 4.18 22.03 -5.84
C THR A 532 5.07 21.94 -4.61
N ALA A 533 4.88 20.94 -3.75
CA ALA A 533 5.73 20.71 -2.58
C ALA A 533 7.19 20.42 -2.97
N LEU A 534 7.41 19.49 -3.90
CA LEU A 534 8.75 19.13 -4.40
C LEU A 534 9.49 20.37 -4.95
N CYS A 535 8.90 21.06 -5.91
CA CYS A 535 9.53 22.17 -6.61
C CYS A 535 9.75 23.39 -5.69
N SER A 536 8.78 23.70 -4.82
CA SER A 536 8.89 24.84 -3.89
C SER A 536 9.91 24.61 -2.79
N THR A 537 10.14 23.36 -2.37
CA THR A 537 11.21 23.02 -1.42
C THR A 537 12.58 22.93 -2.11
N LEU A 538 12.66 22.35 -3.30
CA LEU A 538 13.94 22.10 -3.98
C LEU A 538 14.55 23.35 -4.63
N LEU A 539 13.74 24.32 -5.07
CA LEU A 539 14.27 25.51 -5.76
C LEU A 539 15.16 26.37 -4.85
N PRO A 540 14.74 26.73 -3.62
CA PRO A 540 15.62 27.46 -2.70
C PRO A 540 16.90 26.70 -2.38
N ILE A 541 16.83 25.36 -2.21
CA ILE A 541 17.99 24.50 -1.94
C ILE A 541 18.97 24.57 -3.12
N PHE A 542 18.49 24.45 -4.35
CA PHE A 542 19.30 24.56 -5.55
C PHE A 542 19.99 25.93 -5.67
N LEU A 543 19.23 27.02 -5.59
CA LEU A 543 19.78 28.38 -5.74
C LEU A 543 20.75 28.75 -4.62
N GLU A 544 20.44 28.36 -3.37
CA GLU A 544 21.35 28.60 -2.24
C GLU A 544 22.65 27.80 -2.37
N THR A 545 22.57 26.57 -2.88
CA THR A 545 23.75 25.72 -3.14
C THR A 545 24.61 26.28 -4.26
N GLU A 546 24.02 26.71 -5.37
CA GLU A 546 24.73 27.36 -6.47
C GLU A 546 25.41 28.65 -6.00
N ARG A 547 24.72 29.49 -5.23
CA ARG A 547 25.28 30.72 -4.67
C ARG A 547 26.45 30.43 -3.72
N LEU A 548 26.30 29.44 -2.84
CA LEU A 548 27.36 29.02 -1.93
C LEU A 548 28.59 28.56 -2.71
N TRP A 549 28.39 27.75 -3.75
CA TRP A 549 29.46 27.22 -4.59
C TRP A 549 30.19 28.31 -5.38
N LEU A 550 29.44 29.13 -6.12
CA LEU A 550 30.02 30.15 -7.01
C LEU A 550 30.83 31.20 -6.24
N THR A 551 30.35 31.60 -5.06
CA THR A 551 31.03 32.61 -4.22
C THR A 551 32.28 32.06 -3.53
N ASN A 552 32.32 30.78 -3.16
CA ASN A 552 33.32 30.27 -2.20
C ASN A 552 34.18 29.10 -2.69
N PHE A 553 33.72 28.31 -3.67
CA PHE A 553 34.34 27.03 -4.03
C PHE A 553 34.61 26.86 -5.54
N ASN A 554 34.21 27.84 -6.36
CA ASN A 554 34.33 27.78 -7.81
C ASN A 554 35.78 27.81 -8.31
N ASN A 555 36.68 28.50 -7.60
CA ASN A 555 38.11 28.48 -7.92
C ASN A 555 38.72 27.18 -7.40
N VAL A 556 38.87 26.19 -8.28
CA VAL A 556 39.36 24.86 -7.91
C VAL A 556 40.80 24.85 -7.42
N SER A 557 41.59 25.84 -7.84
CA SER A 557 43.02 25.96 -7.53
C SER A 557 43.30 26.76 -6.25
N ALA A 558 42.29 27.39 -5.66
CA ALA A 558 42.46 28.14 -4.42
C ALA A 558 42.56 27.20 -3.20
N ASP A 559 43.36 27.62 -2.20
CA ASP A 559 43.43 26.93 -0.91
C ASP A 559 42.07 26.89 -0.22
N LEU A 560 41.75 25.75 0.39
CA LEU A 560 40.49 25.59 1.09
C LEU A 560 40.50 26.38 2.41
N PRO A 561 39.41 27.12 2.72
CA PRO A 561 39.25 27.74 4.02
C PRO A 561 39.35 26.69 5.14
N PRO A 562 40.02 26.98 6.26
CA PRO A 562 40.05 26.06 7.41
C PRO A 562 38.63 25.90 7.98
N MET A 563 38.35 24.76 8.60
CA MET A 563 37.01 24.46 9.17
C MET A 563 36.48 25.52 10.14
N GLY A 564 37.36 26.25 10.84
CA GLY A 564 36.98 27.35 11.74
C GLY A 564 36.65 28.68 11.05
N ALA A 565 36.84 28.80 9.73
CA ALA A 565 36.58 30.02 8.99
C ALA A 565 35.08 30.34 8.94
N PRO A 566 34.69 31.64 8.89
CA PRO A 566 33.29 32.04 8.80
C PRO A 566 32.53 31.37 7.65
N VAL A 567 33.15 31.25 6.48
CA VAL A 567 32.57 30.60 5.29
C VAL A 567 32.21 29.13 5.52
N MET A 568 33.04 28.37 6.23
CA MET A 568 32.76 26.96 6.53
C MET A 568 31.62 26.83 7.53
N ARG A 569 31.55 27.71 8.54
CA ARG A 569 30.41 27.78 9.46
C ARG A 569 29.11 28.11 8.71
N THR A 570 29.14 29.05 7.77
CA THR A 570 27.99 29.37 6.92
C THR A 570 27.59 28.17 6.06
N ALA A 571 28.55 27.49 5.42
CA ALA A 571 28.28 26.30 4.62
C ALA A 571 27.61 25.17 5.43
N ILE A 572 28.12 24.90 6.64
CA ILE A 572 27.52 23.94 7.57
C ILE A 572 26.09 24.34 7.93
N ALA A 573 25.85 25.60 8.26
CA ALA A 573 24.51 26.09 8.59
C ALA A 573 23.54 26.01 7.40
N VAL A 574 24.03 26.20 6.17
CA VAL A 574 23.25 25.99 4.94
C VAL A 574 22.87 24.52 4.80
N LEU A 575 23.84 23.60 4.87
CA LEU A 575 23.60 22.16 4.75
C LEU A 575 22.61 21.67 5.83
N GLN A 576 22.73 22.16 7.06
CA GLN A 576 21.79 21.82 8.14
C GLN A 576 20.36 22.26 7.83
N ARG A 577 20.15 23.52 7.41
CA ARG A 577 18.80 24.00 7.02
C ARG A 577 18.24 23.21 5.84
N GLN A 578 19.08 22.89 4.84
CA GLN A 578 18.68 22.08 3.69
C GLN A 578 18.28 20.67 4.12
N HIS A 579 19.05 20.04 5.02
CA HIS A 579 18.73 18.73 5.58
C HIS A 579 17.39 18.75 6.34
N GLU A 580 17.13 19.79 7.13
CA GLU A 580 15.87 19.95 7.86
C GLU A 580 14.66 20.11 6.92
N ALA A 581 14.83 20.88 5.83
CA ALA A 581 13.79 21.09 4.82
C ALA A 581 13.51 19.80 4.02
N LEU A 582 14.57 19.09 3.61
CA LEU A 582 14.48 17.79 2.95
C LEU A 582 13.81 16.76 3.86
N GLY A 583 14.17 16.70 5.14
CA GLY A 583 13.54 15.80 6.11
C GLY A 583 12.03 16.06 6.26
N GLY A 584 11.62 17.34 6.27
CA GLY A 584 10.20 17.73 6.27
C GLY A 584 9.47 17.28 5.00
N LEU A 585 10.06 17.50 3.82
CA LEU A 585 9.51 17.09 2.53
C LEU A 585 9.39 15.57 2.41
N VAL A 586 10.46 14.83 2.72
CA VAL A 586 10.53 13.36 2.71
C VAL A 586 9.45 12.77 3.63
N ALA A 587 9.28 13.33 4.83
CA ALA A 587 8.22 12.91 5.74
C ALA A 587 6.82 13.25 5.21
N TRP A 588 6.64 14.42 4.58
CA TRP A 588 5.35 14.82 4.00
C TRP A 588 4.95 13.93 2.83
N LEU A 589 5.88 13.63 1.91
CA LEU A 589 5.68 12.72 0.77
C LEU A 589 5.29 11.32 1.22
N GLY A 590 5.91 10.81 2.29
CA GLY A 590 5.56 9.51 2.87
C GLY A 590 6.02 8.30 2.06
N TRP A 591 7.05 8.44 1.22
CA TRP A 591 7.57 7.39 0.33
C TRP A 591 8.57 6.46 1.04
N ALA A 592 8.31 6.11 2.30
CA ALA A 592 9.26 5.37 3.13
C ALA A 592 9.66 4.00 2.55
N ASP A 593 8.76 3.35 1.82
CA ASP A 593 8.98 2.09 1.11
C ASP A 593 9.97 2.22 -0.06
N GLN A 594 10.10 3.41 -0.66
CA GLN A 594 11.06 3.70 -1.75
C GLN A 594 12.50 3.84 -1.25
N TRP A 595 12.66 4.12 0.05
CA TRP A 595 13.97 4.24 0.70
C TRP A 595 14.28 3.03 1.59
N THR A 596 13.40 2.02 1.59
CA THR A 596 13.55 0.79 2.38
C THR A 596 13.82 -0.38 1.45
N ALA A 597 15.05 -0.90 1.48
CA ALA A 597 15.48 -2.04 0.66
C ALA A 597 16.67 -2.76 1.30
N CYS A 598 16.88 -4.02 0.93
CA CYS A 598 18.10 -4.74 1.30
C CYS A 598 19.31 -4.10 0.61
N THR A 599 20.30 -3.65 1.38
CA THR A 599 21.47 -2.90 0.88
C THR A 599 22.75 -3.67 1.21
N PRO A 600 23.69 -3.89 0.25
CA PRO A 600 23.73 -3.39 -1.14
C PRO A 600 22.82 -4.15 -2.14
N GLY A 601 22.04 -5.11 -1.66
CA GLY A 601 21.24 -6.04 -2.46
C GLY A 601 21.45 -7.47 -1.98
N CYS A 602 20.59 -8.40 -2.39
CA CYS A 602 20.68 -9.80 -1.99
C CYS A 602 21.57 -10.62 -2.93
N GLY A 603 22.27 -11.61 -2.37
CA GLY A 603 23.11 -12.54 -3.12
C GLY A 603 22.32 -13.53 -3.97
N LEU A 604 23.03 -14.35 -4.74
CA LEU A 604 22.41 -15.43 -5.51
C LEU A 604 21.67 -16.41 -4.58
N GLY A 605 20.40 -16.68 -4.89
CA GLY A 605 19.54 -17.56 -4.09
C GLY A 605 18.98 -16.91 -2.82
N GLU A 606 19.21 -15.61 -2.61
CA GLU A 606 18.59 -14.83 -1.55
C GLU A 606 17.48 -13.93 -2.11
N THR A 607 16.44 -13.71 -1.31
CA THR A 607 15.36 -12.77 -1.62
C THR A 607 15.29 -11.72 -0.53
N CYS A 608 15.03 -10.46 -0.88
CA CYS A 608 14.85 -9.41 0.10
C CYS A 608 13.51 -9.59 0.81
N TYR A 609 13.55 -9.87 2.11
CA TYR A 609 12.38 -10.20 2.89
C TYR A 609 11.87 -9.01 3.69
N ILE A 610 10.56 -8.81 3.57
CA ILE A 610 9.73 -8.05 4.51
C ILE A 610 8.60 -8.96 5.00
N PRO A 611 8.10 -8.77 6.24
CA PRO A 611 6.96 -9.52 6.74
C PRO A 611 5.71 -9.32 5.87
N ILE A 612 5.20 -10.41 5.30
CA ILE A 612 4.02 -10.43 4.41
C ILE A 612 3.11 -11.64 4.69
N TRP A 613 1.80 -11.45 4.77
CA TRP A 613 0.87 -12.56 5.05
C TRP A 613 0.75 -13.50 3.83
N PRO A 614 0.64 -14.82 4.02
CA PRO A 614 0.63 -15.57 5.29
C PRO A 614 2.01 -16.06 5.72
N THR A 615 3.07 -15.58 5.08
CA THR A 615 4.40 -16.15 5.18
C THR A 615 5.26 -15.50 6.29
N MET A 616 4.75 -14.44 6.95
CA MET A 616 5.24 -13.99 8.26
C MET A 616 5.16 -15.18 9.21
N GLY A 617 6.29 -15.62 9.79
CA GLY A 617 6.42 -16.77 10.70
C GLY A 617 5.57 -16.77 11.99
N VAL A 618 4.42 -16.12 12.00
CA VAL A 618 3.38 -16.20 13.02
C VAL A 618 2.68 -17.57 12.86
N ALA A 619 2.87 -18.43 13.85
CA ALA A 619 2.24 -19.74 13.93
C ALA A 619 0.72 -19.62 14.13
N GLY A 620 -0.01 -19.35 13.05
CA GLY A 620 -1.47 -19.49 12.97
C GLY A 620 -2.29 -18.79 14.06
N PRO A 621 -3.60 -19.08 14.14
CA PRO A 621 -4.56 -18.36 14.99
C PRO A 621 -4.32 -18.48 16.51
N GLY A 622 -3.26 -19.16 16.95
CA GLY A 622 -2.93 -19.36 18.37
C GLY A 622 -2.02 -18.29 18.97
N GLY A 623 -1.34 -17.47 18.15
CA GLY A 623 -0.48 -16.38 18.61
C GLY A 623 -1.22 -15.14 19.11
N TYR A 624 -2.49 -14.98 18.71
CA TYR A 624 -3.38 -13.91 19.16
C TYR A 624 -4.35 -14.44 20.23
N ARG A 625 -3.83 -14.93 21.37
CA ARG A 625 -4.70 -15.19 22.52
C ARG A 625 -5.23 -13.85 23.04
N ARG A 626 -6.53 -13.59 22.78
CA ARG A 626 -7.34 -12.66 23.57
C ARG A 626 -7.08 -12.95 25.04
N GLY A 627 -6.63 -11.95 25.80
CA GLY A 627 -6.70 -11.99 27.25
C GLY A 627 -8.13 -12.33 27.66
N ARG A 628 -8.29 -13.47 28.33
CA ARG A 628 -9.55 -13.87 28.93
C ARG A 628 -9.83 -12.86 30.04
N ARG A 629 -10.86 -12.02 29.87
CA ARG A 629 -11.42 -11.25 30.99
C ARG A 629 -12.07 -12.27 31.91
N ASP A 630 -11.36 -12.69 32.95
CA ASP A 630 -12.01 -13.29 34.10
C ASP A 630 -12.67 -12.15 34.88
N ALA A 631 -13.99 -12.22 34.94
CA ALA A 631 -14.84 -11.27 35.62
C ALA A 631 -14.65 -11.40 37.13
N HIS A 632 -14.04 -10.39 37.75
CA HIS A 632 -14.38 -9.96 39.11
C HIS A 632 -14.18 -8.44 39.20
N GLN A 633 -15.21 -7.77 39.73
CA GLN A 633 -15.32 -6.34 40.02
C GLN A 633 -14.14 -5.80 40.83
N THR A 634 -13.69 -4.59 40.50
CA THR A 634 -13.95 -3.38 41.29
C THR A 634 -13.79 -2.15 40.39
N ASP A 635 -14.74 -1.21 40.47
CA ASP A 635 -14.62 0.15 39.94
C ASP A 635 -13.40 0.85 40.55
N ASP A 636 -12.62 1.55 39.72
CA ASP A 636 -12.01 2.87 39.97
C ASP A 636 -11.03 3.26 38.83
N ASP A 637 -10.94 4.57 38.62
CA ASP A 637 -10.32 5.31 37.50
C ASP A 637 -8.82 5.07 37.18
N ASP A 638 -8.44 5.44 35.94
CA ASP A 638 -7.12 5.88 35.40
C ASP A 638 -6.45 4.98 34.31
N PRO A 639 -6.17 5.49 33.08
CA PRO A 639 -5.54 4.72 32.01
C PRO A 639 -4.02 4.89 32.00
N ALA A 640 -3.30 4.07 32.77
CA ALA A 640 -1.84 4.04 32.78
C ALA A 640 -1.26 2.65 32.41
N TYR A 641 -0.56 2.64 31.28
CA TYR A 641 0.61 1.82 30.91
C TYR A 641 1.11 0.78 31.93
N TYR A 642 1.03 -0.52 31.62
CA TYR A 642 1.88 -1.57 32.23
C TYR A 642 2.19 -2.73 31.24
N PRO A 643 3.36 -3.40 31.38
CA PRO A 643 4.04 -4.17 30.34
C PRO A 643 3.61 -5.64 30.28
N PRO A 644 3.90 -6.38 29.18
CA PRO A 644 3.51 -7.78 29.08
C PRO A 644 4.40 -8.70 29.92
N ARG A 645 3.78 -9.47 30.82
CA ARG A 645 4.41 -10.57 31.56
C ARG A 645 4.80 -11.72 30.63
N ARG A 646 6.03 -12.20 30.77
CA ARG A 646 6.57 -13.44 30.19
C ARG A 646 5.73 -14.65 30.64
N GLY A 647 5.19 -15.40 29.68
CA GLY A 647 4.53 -16.70 29.88
C GLY A 647 4.76 -17.58 28.66
N GLY A 648 5.31 -18.78 28.87
CA GLY A 648 5.97 -19.59 27.85
C GLY A 648 5.07 -20.21 26.78
N GLY A 649 5.61 -20.17 25.55
CA GLY A 649 5.20 -20.80 24.30
C GLY A 649 6.24 -20.36 23.27
N GLY A 650 6.71 -21.24 22.37
CA GLY A 650 7.87 -20.98 21.48
C GLY A 650 7.84 -19.65 20.70
N PRO A 651 8.98 -19.17 20.15
CA PRO A 651 9.20 -17.76 19.82
C PRO A 651 8.36 -17.35 18.60
N GLY A 652 7.10 -17.02 18.81
CA GLY A 652 6.36 -16.18 17.89
C GLY A 652 6.98 -14.79 17.94
N ARG A 653 7.36 -14.25 16.79
CA ARG A 653 7.83 -12.86 16.69
C ARG A 653 6.79 -11.91 17.25
N SER A 654 7.24 -10.97 18.08
CA SER A 654 6.38 -9.91 18.58
C SER A 654 5.93 -9.02 17.41
N ARG A 655 4.86 -8.23 17.60
CA ARG A 655 4.46 -7.24 16.60
C ARG A 655 5.53 -6.16 16.39
N GLU A 656 6.35 -5.92 17.41
CA GLU A 656 7.48 -5.00 17.35
C GLU A 656 8.61 -5.58 16.48
N ASP A 657 8.95 -6.86 16.65
CA ASP A 657 9.98 -7.55 15.84
C ASP A 657 9.59 -7.57 14.35
N LEU A 658 8.31 -7.82 14.06
CA LEU A 658 7.80 -7.77 12.68
C LEU A 658 7.82 -6.35 12.11
N ASN A 659 7.59 -5.34 12.94
CA ASN A 659 7.66 -3.95 12.48
C ASN A 659 9.13 -3.54 12.25
N GLU A 660 10.07 -3.97 13.07
CA GLU A 660 11.50 -3.75 12.86
C GLU A 660 11.96 -4.35 11.52
N LEU A 661 11.68 -5.64 11.29
CA LEU A 661 12.02 -6.34 10.05
C LEU A 661 11.32 -5.79 8.80
N LEU A 662 10.17 -5.14 8.96
CA LEU A 662 9.51 -4.46 7.85
C LEU A 662 10.35 -3.27 7.37
N TRP A 663 10.87 -2.48 8.30
CA TRP A 663 11.62 -1.25 7.99
C TRP A 663 13.13 -1.47 7.86
N GLU A 664 13.62 -2.64 8.26
CA GLU A 664 15.00 -3.08 8.14
C GLU A 664 15.02 -4.46 7.46
N PRO A 665 14.72 -4.50 6.14
CA PRO A 665 14.58 -5.75 5.41
C PRO A 665 15.91 -6.49 5.32
N THR A 666 15.84 -7.82 5.34
CA THR A 666 17.01 -8.71 5.34
C THR A 666 16.97 -9.69 4.18
N CYS A 667 18.14 -10.06 3.68
CA CYS A 667 18.26 -11.08 2.64
C CYS A 667 18.10 -12.47 3.25
N VAL A 668 17.18 -13.27 2.69
CA VAL A 668 16.86 -14.62 3.21
C VAL A 668 16.98 -15.69 2.16
N LYS A 669 17.50 -16.84 2.57
CA LYS A 669 17.54 -18.08 1.77
C LYS A 669 16.41 -19.01 2.17
N ALA A 670 16.07 -19.94 1.27
CA ALA A 670 15.06 -20.96 1.49
C ALA A 670 15.28 -21.76 2.78
N GLU A 671 16.52 -22.12 3.11
CA GLU A 671 16.83 -22.95 4.29
C GLU A 671 16.73 -22.19 5.63
N HIS A 672 16.72 -20.85 5.55
CA HIS A 672 16.68 -19.95 6.69
C HIS A 672 15.39 -19.12 6.70
N TYR A 673 14.32 -19.66 6.10
CA TYR A 673 13.01 -19.03 6.03
C TYR A 673 12.05 -19.60 7.08
N PRO A 674 11.27 -18.75 7.79
CA PRO A 674 11.42 -17.29 7.86
C PRO A 674 12.76 -16.91 8.53
N PRO A 675 13.29 -15.69 8.31
CA PRO A 675 14.51 -15.27 9.01
C PRO A 675 14.32 -15.40 10.52
N THR A 676 15.41 -15.57 11.28
CA THR A 676 15.40 -15.57 12.75
C THR A 676 15.28 -14.17 13.29
#